data_AF-A0A937QRJ4-F1
#
_entry.id   AF-A0A937QRJ4-F1
#
_cell.length_a   1.000
_cell.length_b   1.000
_cell.length_c   1.000
_cell.angle_alpha   90.00
_cell.angle_beta   90.00
_cell.angle_gamma   90.00
#
_symmetry.space_group_name_H-M   'P 1'
#
loop_
_entity.id
_entity.type
_entity.pdbx_description
1 polymer ?
#
loop_
_entity_poly.entity_id
_entity_poly.type
_entity_poly.pdbx_seq_one_letter_code
_entity_poly.pdbx_strand_id
1 'polypeptide(L)'
;MVRKTGTLLPALLIIIHTCTGANSLAEQHNPDMARAHWIWTSPSPTAIGEWECYTRKTFDLTGKVTSAVVLITADFQWPAGVVFVGDYVPLVEPANFTVSVLGSRAYFEHDAACPPALGRRLYKLVPAKPDGELTLLHDAGTGLVAAPCVSWDGSTVYFSMVKAADKFFHVYAIGADGSDLIQLTHGPYHDYEPAQLPDGRIIFCSTRLGSRDEYHGNFASAIFAMNDDGSNITPLTYHIVADHEPKVTAHGGIAFVRCDNFFERAKVETRIHHIRPDGTGGMAVLGPDRSAIGFDRTFAAERNSAWLRQNGFGSVAPLADGRIAAICQNGLVASGLFDSGTSRFEKAPVGFVPFDVSPLPDGRVFCTGPGRSWIGLIDWKTGKTAKILSLDKIHSAVFLGSQPRPPVLASQLPAGAQNRRPQTGLLLCQSVFDTKQTNADLSSIKAVRIVQGKPFTLRSAMHRFDHIGVEGIELGTVPLAPDGSFYVEVPADTALSIQAIDAEGRSVINETTWIYVRPGEHVSCIGCHNRRASAPRSSTMPMAARFAPVKLLGRGTPHRFRANNGGNGCALNLQYDRFREAAAITLFPVTAKSDGSLNRSADIVQLSEQLQSADVLERTSAAQTLALLRDRSSIPTLAKALEDASPQVRASAALALSACGNRSAVRPLLETLDDRNVFAAQAANIALENMTAHSVGFNPFMGRSNAGKWQEYLARNDWEAIESRLIRMLSSRDAVVQLSCARALGHVGSEDAKAALREFLAQNPNASLRVMMAAIRSLGHLRDAQAIPMLTTIFRNNMTKDPGKAPDLHELGWLQRPVYLTATAAEALGRIGSGDAVQPLIESAPDLLDFWKYTFWCGDHSWLMGCQSSPIHYRILEAIDRSQPGNIDPIVPSILKSIPIDTDRALLHETDSYENLVARVLARSSLYRQVIETCLAVLGDTDAEPAGNLEEAVTASAPAISVGPHDPQSRAAQIISIVCLDRTYARRLWDIFNRYRAMGPSRPRSWVCFYTARLLGRLSDDESIDSLVAALRDDAKEASFGYEDPPNVFVYKALTPFYRAAAAGALGRINSPRAIGTLMEALTDYDNAVSVRNAAANALLNLSEHVDADRLDAIAQTYPEVSTRRTLLQIRQRATLSKASPSP
;
A
#
# COMPACT_ATOMS: atom_id res chain seq x y z
N MET A 1 -6.04 -53.70 -21.77
CA MET A 1 -6.06 -55.17 -22.03
C MET A 1 -7.25 -55.80 -21.29
N VAL A 2 -7.56 -57.06 -21.58
CA VAL A 2 -8.89 -57.71 -21.41
C VAL A 2 -9.00 -58.62 -20.17
N ARG A 3 -10.24 -58.82 -19.67
CA ARG A 3 -10.84 -59.84 -18.72
C ARG A 3 -11.21 -59.31 -17.31
N LYS A 4 -12.51 -59.32 -16.94
CA LYS A 4 -13.37 -60.43 -16.41
C LYS A 4 -12.97 -60.81 -14.96
N THR A 5 -13.83 -61.10 -13.96
CA THR A 5 -15.31 -61.25 -13.75
C THR A 5 -15.51 -61.39 -12.22
N GLY A 6 -16.65 -61.14 -11.55
CA GLY A 6 -17.99 -60.65 -11.92
C GLY A 6 -18.99 -60.78 -10.74
N THR A 7 -20.19 -60.19 -10.86
CA THR A 7 -21.52 -60.61 -10.29
C THR A 7 -21.62 -61.05 -8.81
N LEU A 8 -22.50 -60.46 -7.97
CA LEU A 8 -23.98 -60.56 -8.07
C LEU A 8 -24.78 -59.38 -7.43
N LEU A 9 -25.99 -59.19 -7.98
CA LEU A 9 -27.12 -58.26 -7.74
C LEU A 9 -27.82 -58.34 -6.34
N PRO A 10 -28.94 -57.61 -6.01
CA PRO A 10 -29.76 -56.65 -6.81
C PRO A 10 -30.26 -55.31 -6.16
N ALA A 11 -30.57 -54.35 -7.06
CA ALA A 11 -31.75 -53.44 -7.14
C ALA A 11 -32.27 -52.54 -6.00
N LEU A 12 -32.39 -51.22 -6.31
CA LEU A 12 -33.71 -50.59 -6.56
C LEU A 12 -33.61 -49.45 -7.61
N LEU A 13 -34.70 -49.19 -8.33
CA LEU A 13 -34.87 -48.17 -9.40
C LEU A 13 -34.66 -46.73 -8.87
N ILE A 14 -34.03 -45.77 -9.58
CA ILE A 14 -34.37 -45.11 -10.87
C ILE A 14 -35.74 -44.39 -10.86
N ILE A 15 -35.71 -43.06 -10.90
CA ILE A 15 -36.26 -42.25 -12.01
C ILE A 15 -35.37 -41.00 -12.18
N ILE A 16 -35.13 -40.63 -13.43
CA ILE A 16 -34.26 -39.53 -13.87
C ILE A 16 -35.13 -38.41 -14.43
N HIS A 17 -34.73 -37.14 -14.23
CA HIS A 17 -34.87 -36.13 -15.28
C HIS A 17 -33.62 -35.24 -15.36
N THR A 18 -32.89 -35.38 -16.48
CA THR A 18 -31.71 -34.62 -16.91
C THR A 18 -32.12 -33.40 -17.75
N CYS A 19 -31.30 -32.35 -17.88
CA CYS A 19 -30.40 -32.03 -19.02
C CYS A 19 -30.11 -30.50 -18.96
N THR A 20 -29.15 -29.84 -19.61
CA THR A 20 -27.78 -30.06 -20.16
C THR A 20 -27.22 -28.62 -20.42
N GLY A 21 -25.96 -28.32 -20.75
CA GLY A 21 -24.71 -29.03 -21.03
C GLY A 21 -23.54 -28.01 -20.92
N ALA A 22 -22.30 -28.42 -20.69
CA ALA A 22 -21.32 -28.92 -21.66
C ALA A 22 -20.45 -27.82 -22.33
N ASN A 23 -19.19 -27.67 -21.88
CA ASN A 23 -18.03 -28.15 -22.64
C ASN A 23 -16.72 -28.06 -21.84
N SER A 24 -15.74 -28.86 -22.26
CA SER A 24 -14.51 -29.21 -21.54
C SER A 24 -13.23 -28.87 -22.34
N LEU A 25 -12.07 -29.23 -21.77
CA LEU A 25 -10.69 -29.35 -22.31
C LEU A 25 -9.69 -28.42 -21.57
N ALA A 26 -8.55 -28.90 -21.04
CA ALA A 26 -8.06 -30.27 -20.95
C ALA A 26 -7.13 -30.46 -19.73
N GLU A 27 -7.24 -31.60 -19.05
CA GLU A 27 -6.30 -32.01 -17.99
C GLU A 27 -5.19 -32.90 -18.58
N GLN A 28 -3.95 -32.73 -18.14
CA GLN A 28 -2.90 -33.74 -18.26
C GLN A 28 -2.54 -34.27 -16.87
N HIS A 29 -2.67 -35.58 -16.69
CA HIS A 29 -2.48 -36.25 -15.41
C HIS A 29 -1.02 -36.18 -14.91
N ASN A 30 -0.86 -35.87 -13.62
CA ASN A 30 0.31 -36.28 -12.84
C ASN A 30 -0.18 -37.16 -11.66
N PRO A 31 0.15 -38.47 -11.62
CA PRO A 31 -0.48 -39.41 -10.68
C PRO A 31 -0.07 -39.26 -9.21
N ASP A 32 0.90 -38.40 -8.87
CA ASP A 32 1.25 -38.10 -7.46
C ASP A 32 0.29 -37.09 -6.79
N MET A 33 -0.67 -36.51 -7.53
CA MET A 33 -1.72 -35.64 -6.97
C MET A 33 -2.91 -36.45 -6.39
N ALA A 34 -2.68 -37.20 -5.32
CA ALA A 34 -3.76 -37.71 -4.48
C ALA A 34 -3.34 -37.83 -3.01
N ARG A 35 -4.26 -37.45 -2.11
CA ARG A 35 -4.19 -37.64 -0.64
C ARG A 35 -3.36 -36.63 0.17
N ALA A 36 -3.63 -35.34 -0.01
CA ALA A 36 -3.96 -34.53 1.16
C ALA A 36 -5.44 -34.78 1.54
N HIS A 37 -5.77 -36.02 1.95
CA HIS A 37 -6.99 -36.21 2.72
C HIS A 37 -6.75 -35.50 4.04
N TRP A 38 -7.50 -34.44 4.31
CA TRP A 38 -7.68 -33.95 5.67
C TRP A 38 -8.34 -35.08 6.44
N ILE A 39 -7.53 -35.83 7.19
CA ILE A 39 -8.00 -36.97 7.97
C ILE A 39 -8.83 -36.42 9.12
N TRP A 40 -10.15 -36.39 8.92
CA TRP A 40 -11.15 -36.24 9.96
C TRP A 40 -11.15 -37.50 10.84
N THR A 41 -10.13 -37.60 11.70
CA THR A 41 -10.22 -38.46 12.88
C THR A 41 -11.02 -37.71 13.92
N SER A 42 -12.21 -38.20 14.24
CA SER A 42 -12.82 -37.90 15.53
C SER A 42 -11.82 -38.29 16.62
N PRO A 43 -11.59 -37.47 17.66
CA PRO A 43 -10.73 -37.85 18.76
C PRO A 43 -11.21 -39.16 19.40
N SER A 44 -10.29 -40.08 19.69
CA SER A 44 -10.62 -41.31 20.43
C SER A 44 -11.04 -40.95 21.86
N PRO A 45 -12.17 -41.48 22.38
CA PRO A 45 -12.71 -41.08 23.67
C PRO A 45 -12.00 -41.80 24.83
N THR A 46 -10.75 -41.45 25.11
CA THR A 46 -9.94 -42.08 26.18
C THR A 46 -9.01 -41.10 26.88
N ALA A 47 -9.56 -40.30 27.81
CA ALA A 47 -8.94 -39.86 29.08
C ALA A 47 -9.80 -38.76 29.74
N ILE A 48 -10.95 -39.13 30.33
CA ILE A 48 -11.84 -38.18 31.01
C ILE A 48 -11.66 -38.32 32.52
N GLY A 49 -11.19 -37.25 33.16
CA GLY A 49 -11.46 -36.97 34.57
C GLY A 49 -12.31 -35.71 34.62
N GLU A 50 -13.61 -35.87 34.93
CA GLU A 50 -14.66 -34.85 35.14
C GLU A 50 -14.38 -33.43 34.62
N TRP A 51 -14.91 -33.07 33.45
CA TRP A 51 -16.04 -32.13 33.29
C TRP A 51 -16.68 -32.43 31.92
N GLU A 52 -17.98 -32.65 31.88
CA GLU A 52 -18.82 -32.51 30.68
C GLU A 52 -20.25 -32.15 31.14
N CYS A 53 -21.00 -31.35 30.39
CA CYS A 53 -22.43 -31.64 30.24
C CYS A 53 -23.05 -31.02 28.99
N TYR A 54 -23.72 -31.86 28.20
CA TYR A 54 -24.75 -31.46 27.26
C TYR A 54 -26.09 -31.29 28.00
N THR A 55 -26.84 -30.24 27.69
CA THR A 55 -28.28 -30.20 27.97
C THR A 55 -29.03 -29.93 26.67
N ARG A 56 -29.81 -30.93 26.22
CA ARG A 56 -30.74 -30.81 25.10
C ARG A 56 -32.17 -30.87 25.66
N LYS A 57 -32.70 -29.74 26.12
CA LYS A 57 -34.16 -29.56 26.21
C LYS A 57 -34.70 -29.28 24.80
N THR A 58 -34.79 -30.33 23.97
CA THR A 58 -35.70 -30.29 22.82
C THR A 58 -37.11 -30.55 23.34
N PHE A 59 -37.92 -29.50 23.38
CA PHE A 59 -39.37 -29.66 23.44
C PHE A 59 -39.85 -30.03 22.05
N ASP A 60 -40.59 -31.13 21.92
CA ASP A 60 -41.55 -31.23 20.81
C ASP A 60 -42.82 -30.43 21.17
N LEU A 61 -43.74 -30.31 20.21
CA LEU A 61 -45.01 -29.59 20.39
C LEU A 61 -45.98 -30.28 21.39
N THR A 62 -45.56 -31.35 22.09
CA THR A 62 -46.33 -32.10 23.09
C THR A 62 -45.66 -32.16 24.48
N GLY A 63 -44.45 -31.61 24.63
CA GLY A 63 -43.86 -31.29 25.94
C GLY A 63 -43.25 -32.45 26.72
N LYS A 64 -42.86 -33.57 26.09
CA LYS A 64 -42.22 -34.71 26.78
C LYS A 64 -40.69 -34.69 26.67
N VAL A 65 -39.99 -34.92 27.78
CA VAL A 65 -38.52 -34.83 27.89
C VAL A 65 -37.84 -36.19 27.73
N THR A 66 -36.75 -36.25 26.96
CA THR A 66 -35.81 -37.38 26.92
C THR A 66 -34.36 -36.88 26.94
N SER A 67 -33.64 -37.06 28.06
CA SER A 67 -32.23 -36.70 28.18
C SER A 67 -31.51 -37.50 29.26
N ALA A 68 -30.32 -38.00 28.95
CA ALA A 68 -29.33 -38.39 29.97
C ALA A 68 -28.66 -37.13 30.54
N VAL A 69 -28.37 -37.13 31.84
CA VAL A 69 -27.77 -35.99 32.56
C VAL A 69 -26.37 -36.39 33.01
N VAL A 70 -25.38 -35.54 32.74
CA VAL A 70 -24.09 -35.58 33.45
C VAL A 70 -24.21 -34.64 34.65
N LEU A 71 -23.76 -35.09 35.82
CA LEU A 71 -23.90 -34.36 37.08
C LEU A 71 -22.94 -33.16 37.11
N ILE A 72 -23.48 -31.97 36.84
CA ILE A 72 -22.86 -30.73 37.29
C ILE A 72 -23.02 -30.69 38.81
N THR A 73 -21.92 -30.55 39.55
CA THR A 73 -21.93 -30.48 41.01
C THR A 73 -22.57 -29.18 41.49
N ALA A 74 -23.23 -29.21 42.66
CA ALA A 74 -24.03 -28.09 43.15
C ALA A 74 -23.22 -26.83 43.50
N ASP A 75 -21.90 -26.96 43.60
CA ASP A 75 -20.92 -25.91 43.86
C ASP A 75 -20.35 -25.26 42.57
N PHE A 76 -20.81 -25.65 41.38
CA PHE A 76 -20.31 -25.07 40.14
C PHE A 76 -20.60 -23.56 40.04
N GLN A 77 -19.52 -22.77 39.98
CA GLN A 77 -19.57 -21.32 39.86
C GLN A 77 -19.95 -20.87 38.43
N TRP A 78 -21.23 -20.59 38.21
CA TRP A 78 -21.73 -19.95 36.99
C TRP A 78 -21.42 -18.44 36.97
N PRO A 79 -21.18 -17.81 35.80
CA PRO A 79 -20.98 -16.37 35.71
C PRO A 79 -22.25 -15.56 36.09
N ALA A 80 -22.04 -14.34 36.56
CA ALA A 80 -23.11 -13.43 37.01
C ALA A 80 -24.16 -13.12 35.92
N GLY A 81 -23.76 -13.08 34.66
CA GLY A 81 -24.65 -12.85 33.52
C GLY A 81 -23.91 -12.90 32.19
N VAL A 82 -24.66 -12.99 31.09
CA VAL A 82 -24.13 -12.92 29.73
C VAL A 82 -25.08 -12.11 28.84
N VAL A 83 -24.52 -11.20 28.05
CA VAL A 83 -25.20 -10.54 26.92
C VAL A 83 -24.76 -11.22 25.63
N PHE A 84 -25.67 -11.39 24.67
CA PHE A 84 -25.36 -12.00 23.38
C PHE A 84 -26.33 -11.52 22.29
N VAL A 85 -25.95 -11.78 21.03
CA VAL A 85 -26.77 -11.45 19.85
C VAL A 85 -27.50 -12.70 19.37
N GLY A 86 -28.77 -12.53 19.01
CA GLY A 86 -29.62 -13.56 18.42
C GLY A 86 -30.22 -13.14 17.08
N ASP A 87 -30.87 -14.10 16.42
CA ASP A 87 -31.35 -14.00 15.04
C ASP A 87 -30.23 -13.64 14.06
N TYR A 88 -29.11 -14.37 14.15
CA TYR A 88 -27.95 -14.23 13.26
C TYR A 88 -28.37 -14.06 11.79
N VAL A 89 -27.90 -12.98 11.19
CA VAL A 89 -28.09 -12.64 9.79
C VAL A 89 -26.80 -13.01 9.05
N PRO A 90 -26.81 -14.05 8.20
CA PRO A 90 -25.64 -14.39 7.42
C PRO A 90 -25.32 -13.27 6.43
N LEU A 91 -24.09 -12.75 6.51
CA LEU A 91 -23.46 -11.92 5.47
C LEU A 91 -23.00 -12.78 4.27
N VAL A 92 -23.88 -13.69 3.84
CA VAL A 92 -23.62 -14.94 3.08
C VAL A 92 -23.02 -16.05 3.96
N GLU A 93 -23.62 -17.25 3.93
CA GLU A 93 -23.26 -18.39 4.80
C GLU A 93 -22.23 -19.33 4.14
N PRO A 94 -21.29 -19.96 4.88
CA PRO A 94 -20.02 -20.41 4.29
C PRO A 94 -19.92 -21.92 4.03
N ALA A 95 -19.07 -22.29 3.07
CA ALA A 95 -18.50 -23.64 2.95
C ALA A 95 -17.00 -23.66 2.58
N ASN A 96 -16.44 -22.55 2.08
CA ASN A 96 -15.00 -22.32 1.92
C ASN A 96 -14.73 -20.82 2.10
N PHE A 97 -13.66 -20.45 2.82
CA PHE A 97 -13.30 -19.05 3.15
C PHE A 97 -12.71 -18.29 1.95
N THR A 98 -13.56 -18.08 0.95
CA THR A 98 -13.34 -17.27 -0.24
C THR A 98 -14.72 -16.99 -0.78
N VAL A 99 -15.26 -15.78 -0.55
CA VAL A 99 -16.58 -15.45 -1.11
C VAL A 99 -16.40 -15.25 -2.61
N SER A 100 -16.79 -16.26 -3.39
CA SER A 100 -16.86 -16.19 -4.85
C SER A 100 -18.05 -15.34 -5.27
N VAL A 101 -17.94 -14.02 -5.14
CA VAL A 101 -18.93 -13.08 -5.68
C VAL A 101 -18.80 -13.14 -7.20
N LEU A 102 -19.64 -13.97 -7.84
CA LEU A 102 -19.58 -14.43 -9.23
C LEU A 102 -18.14 -14.60 -9.80
N GLY A 103 -17.20 -15.15 -9.02
CA GLY A 103 -15.82 -15.39 -9.45
C GLY A 103 -14.75 -14.38 -9.01
N SER A 104 -15.02 -13.45 -8.08
CA SER A 104 -13.95 -12.71 -7.36
C SER A 104 -13.59 -13.38 -6.04
N ARG A 105 -12.41 -13.12 -5.47
CA ARG A 105 -12.13 -13.48 -4.07
C ARG A 105 -12.36 -12.26 -3.20
N ALA A 106 -13.53 -12.16 -2.56
CA ALA A 106 -13.72 -11.23 -1.46
C ALA A 106 -13.34 -11.89 -0.13
N TYR A 107 -12.68 -11.12 0.74
CA TYR A 107 -12.28 -11.50 2.10
C TYR A 107 -13.04 -10.61 3.07
N PHE A 108 -13.87 -11.22 3.92
CA PHE A 108 -14.87 -10.48 4.69
C PHE A 108 -14.23 -9.58 5.75
N GLU A 109 -13.12 -10.03 6.34
CA GLU A 109 -12.26 -9.31 7.30
C GLU A 109 -11.65 -7.98 6.81
N HIS A 110 -11.83 -7.68 5.52
CA HIS A 110 -11.12 -6.64 4.79
C HIS A 110 -12.08 -5.82 3.93
N ASP A 111 -13.03 -6.50 3.28
CA ASP A 111 -13.89 -5.87 2.27
C ASP A 111 -15.15 -5.22 2.85
N ALA A 112 -15.50 -5.53 4.10
CA ALA A 112 -16.71 -5.05 4.74
C ALA A 112 -16.40 -4.16 5.95
N ALA A 113 -16.79 -2.89 5.84
CA ALA A 113 -16.73 -1.95 6.95
C ALA A 113 -17.92 -2.14 7.92
N CYS A 114 -18.06 -3.35 8.45
CA CYS A 114 -19.09 -3.74 9.40
C CYS A 114 -18.55 -4.74 10.45
N PRO A 115 -19.30 -4.98 11.54
CA PRO A 115 -18.96 -6.00 12.52
C PRO A 115 -18.89 -7.43 11.96
N PRO A 116 -18.07 -8.29 12.57
CA PRO A 116 -17.81 -9.66 12.11
C PRO A 116 -19.06 -10.57 12.07
N ALA A 117 -19.99 -10.37 12.99
CA ALA A 117 -21.20 -11.17 13.08
C ALA A 117 -22.38 -10.26 13.42
N LEU A 118 -23.47 -10.42 12.67
CA LEU A 118 -24.67 -9.60 12.78
C LEU A 118 -25.86 -10.46 13.20
N GLY A 119 -26.77 -9.88 13.98
CA GLY A 119 -28.11 -10.41 14.23
C GLY A 119 -29.15 -9.29 14.24
N ARG A 120 -30.32 -9.57 14.82
CA ARG A 120 -31.42 -8.58 14.93
C ARG A 120 -31.79 -8.24 16.36
N ARG A 121 -31.46 -9.12 17.31
CA ARG A 121 -31.89 -9.02 18.70
C ARG A 121 -30.71 -9.11 19.65
N LEU A 122 -30.75 -8.25 20.67
CA LEU A 122 -29.81 -8.23 21.78
C LEU A 122 -30.48 -8.83 23.00
N TYR A 123 -29.87 -9.86 23.59
CA TYR A 123 -30.41 -10.59 24.74
C TYR A 123 -29.46 -10.51 25.94
N LYS A 124 -30.02 -10.66 27.14
CA LYS A 124 -29.27 -11.00 28.37
C LYS A 124 -29.80 -12.30 28.98
N LEU A 125 -28.93 -13.05 29.65
CA LEU A 125 -29.28 -14.21 30.48
C LEU A 125 -28.65 -14.02 31.87
N VAL A 126 -29.49 -13.97 32.91
CA VAL A 126 -29.05 -13.68 34.30
C VAL A 126 -29.65 -14.67 35.30
N PRO A 127 -28.84 -15.35 36.13
CA PRO A 127 -27.40 -15.55 35.97
C PRO A 127 -27.09 -16.42 34.73
N ALA A 128 -25.83 -16.48 34.29
CA ALA A 128 -25.43 -17.18 33.06
C ALA A 128 -25.37 -18.71 33.24
N LYS A 129 -26.53 -19.33 33.50
CA LYS A 129 -26.72 -20.77 33.75
C LYS A 129 -27.94 -21.31 32.98
N PRO A 130 -28.11 -22.64 32.83
CA PRO A 130 -29.17 -23.25 32.02
C PRO A 130 -30.62 -22.95 32.45
N ASP A 131 -30.82 -22.47 33.67
CA ASP A 131 -32.09 -22.05 34.25
C ASP A 131 -32.08 -20.56 34.68
N GLY A 132 -31.20 -19.74 34.07
CA GLY A 132 -31.22 -18.29 34.21
C GLY A 132 -32.39 -17.63 33.47
N GLU A 133 -32.72 -16.40 33.85
CA GLU A 133 -33.77 -15.61 33.20
C GLU A 133 -33.25 -15.01 31.89
N LEU A 134 -33.89 -15.38 30.76
CA LEU A 134 -33.58 -14.84 29.43
C LEU A 134 -34.47 -13.62 29.14
N THR A 135 -33.86 -12.46 28.96
CA THR A 135 -34.56 -11.20 28.66
C THR A 135 -34.10 -10.64 27.31
N LEU A 136 -35.04 -10.14 26.50
CA LEU A 136 -34.75 -9.33 25.33
C LEU A 136 -34.43 -7.89 25.78
N LEU A 137 -33.26 -7.37 25.41
CA LEU A 137 -32.87 -5.98 25.66
C LEU A 137 -33.28 -5.05 24.51
N HIS A 138 -33.10 -5.49 23.26
CA HIS A 138 -33.45 -4.70 22.08
C HIS A 138 -33.76 -5.58 20.86
N ASP A 139 -34.71 -5.15 20.03
CA ASP A 139 -35.03 -5.73 18.72
C ASP A 139 -34.96 -4.62 17.66
N ALA A 140 -34.02 -4.74 16.72
CA ALA A 140 -33.84 -3.77 15.64
C ALA A 140 -34.81 -3.99 14.45
N GLY A 141 -35.70 -4.98 14.54
CA GLY A 141 -36.69 -5.31 13.51
C GLY A 141 -36.01 -5.80 12.23
N THR A 142 -36.11 -5.02 11.15
CA THR A 142 -35.41 -5.29 9.89
C THR A 142 -34.00 -4.68 9.84
N GLY A 143 -33.59 -3.90 10.85
CA GLY A 143 -32.21 -3.45 11.06
C GLY A 143 -31.29 -4.56 11.56
N LEU A 144 -30.07 -4.18 11.95
CA LEU A 144 -28.99 -5.11 12.32
C LEU A 144 -28.27 -4.63 13.59
N VAL A 145 -28.02 -5.55 14.52
CA VAL A 145 -27.25 -5.33 15.77
C VAL A 145 -26.05 -6.27 15.85
N ALA A 146 -24.97 -5.81 16.47
CA ALA A 146 -23.72 -6.56 16.54
C ALA A 146 -22.75 -6.07 17.62
N ALA A 147 -21.72 -6.88 17.87
CA ALA A 147 -20.56 -6.57 18.71
C ALA A 147 -20.88 -5.86 20.04
N PRO A 148 -21.66 -6.50 20.93
CA PRO A 148 -21.91 -5.95 22.27
C PRO A 148 -20.63 -5.96 23.11
N CYS A 149 -20.54 -5.00 24.03
CA CYS A 149 -19.67 -5.03 25.20
C CYS A 149 -20.40 -4.42 26.40
N VAL A 150 -19.83 -4.57 27.60
CA VAL A 150 -20.43 -4.10 28.85
C VAL A 150 -19.45 -3.19 29.57
N SER A 151 -19.96 -2.15 30.24
CA SER A 151 -19.18 -1.26 31.09
C SER A 151 -18.57 -2.00 32.29
N TRP A 152 -17.48 -1.46 32.86
CA TRP A 152 -16.75 -2.14 33.94
C TRP A 152 -17.56 -2.30 35.25
N ASP A 153 -18.56 -1.46 35.48
CA ASP A 153 -19.53 -1.58 36.58
C ASP A 153 -20.68 -2.55 36.27
N GLY A 154 -20.87 -2.94 35.01
CA GLY A 154 -21.93 -3.85 34.56
C GLY A 154 -23.27 -3.18 34.29
N SER A 155 -23.39 -1.85 34.41
CA SER A 155 -24.68 -1.14 34.28
C SER A 155 -25.08 -0.76 32.86
N THR A 156 -24.13 -0.72 31.92
CA THR A 156 -24.37 -0.23 30.55
C THR A 156 -23.86 -1.25 29.54
N VAL A 157 -24.66 -1.50 28.50
CA VAL A 157 -24.28 -2.32 27.34
C VAL A 157 -24.07 -1.39 26.16
N TYR A 158 -22.87 -1.39 25.59
CA TYR A 158 -22.58 -0.70 24.34
C TYR A 158 -22.65 -1.70 23.19
N PHE A 159 -23.18 -1.30 22.04
CA PHE A 159 -23.30 -2.18 20.87
C PHE A 159 -23.30 -1.39 19.56
N SER A 160 -23.10 -2.10 18.45
CA SER A 160 -23.18 -1.53 17.10
C SER A 160 -24.57 -1.78 16.52
N MET A 161 -25.20 -0.78 15.92
CA MET A 161 -26.50 -0.94 15.25
C MET A 161 -26.62 -0.07 14.00
N VAL A 162 -27.31 -0.61 12.98
CA VAL A 162 -27.89 0.16 11.87
C VAL A 162 -29.40 -0.09 11.84
N LYS A 163 -30.20 0.99 11.84
CA LYS A 163 -31.66 0.90 11.75
C LYS A 163 -32.09 0.60 10.32
N ALA A 164 -33.29 0.05 10.12
CA ALA A 164 -33.76 -0.42 8.81
C ALA A 164 -33.79 0.61 7.67
N ALA A 165 -34.00 1.89 7.99
CA ALA A 165 -33.96 3.01 7.03
C ALA A 165 -32.63 3.78 7.07
N ASP A 166 -31.78 3.50 8.06
CA ASP A 166 -30.47 4.13 8.18
C ASP A 166 -29.47 3.42 7.28
N LYS A 167 -28.45 4.18 6.90
CA LYS A 167 -27.36 3.66 6.09
C LYS A 167 -26.25 3.05 6.94
N PHE A 168 -25.75 3.79 7.92
CA PHE A 168 -24.47 3.49 8.56
C PHE A 168 -24.61 2.80 9.92
N PHE A 169 -23.68 1.89 10.27
CA PHE A 169 -23.52 1.44 11.65
C PHE A 169 -23.11 2.59 12.55
N HIS A 170 -23.74 2.66 13.73
CA HIS A 170 -23.41 3.58 14.79
C HIS A 170 -23.27 2.84 16.13
N VAL A 171 -22.53 3.44 17.05
CA VAL A 171 -22.41 3.00 18.44
C VAL A 171 -23.61 3.51 19.23
N TYR A 172 -24.24 2.60 19.98
CA TYR A 172 -25.33 2.86 20.91
C TYR A 172 -24.94 2.42 22.31
N ALA A 173 -25.58 3.03 23.31
CA ALA A 173 -25.60 2.59 24.70
C ALA A 173 -27.04 2.25 25.10
N ILE A 174 -27.21 1.25 25.96
CA ILE A 174 -28.48 0.91 26.63
C ILE A 174 -28.19 0.48 28.07
N GLY A 175 -29.09 0.76 29.00
CA GLY A 175 -29.03 0.23 30.36
C GLY A 175 -29.06 -1.30 30.36
N ALA A 176 -28.32 -1.92 31.29
CA ALA A 176 -28.32 -3.38 31.46
C ALA A 176 -29.69 -3.94 31.90
N ASP A 177 -30.59 -3.08 32.38
CA ASP A 177 -32.00 -3.37 32.63
C ASP A 177 -32.86 -3.38 31.34
N GLY A 178 -32.47 -2.60 30.32
CA GLY A 178 -33.19 -2.36 29.07
C GLY A 178 -33.64 -0.90 28.87
N SER A 179 -33.32 0.00 29.79
CA SER A 179 -33.67 1.43 29.74
C SER A 179 -32.70 2.26 28.88
N ASP A 180 -33.05 3.53 28.64
CA ASP A 180 -32.14 4.59 28.18
C ASP A 180 -31.28 4.24 26.94
N LEU A 181 -31.93 3.72 25.89
CA LEU A 181 -31.28 3.51 24.59
C LEU A 181 -30.92 4.85 23.92
N ILE A 182 -29.61 5.12 23.79
CA ILE A 182 -29.06 6.35 23.24
C ILE A 182 -28.10 6.03 22.08
N GLN A 183 -28.17 6.81 21.01
CA GLN A 183 -27.22 6.80 19.90
C GLN A 183 -26.06 7.76 20.21
N LEU A 184 -24.82 7.27 20.23
CA LEU A 184 -23.63 8.08 20.57
C LEU A 184 -22.98 8.69 19.33
N THR A 185 -22.95 7.96 18.21
CA THR A 185 -22.27 8.39 16.97
C THR A 185 -23.22 8.69 15.82
N HIS A 186 -22.87 9.66 14.97
CA HIS A 186 -23.75 10.20 13.93
C HIS A 186 -22.97 10.59 12.65
N GLY A 187 -23.59 10.47 11.47
CA GLY A 187 -23.05 10.92 10.18
C GLY A 187 -22.80 9.79 9.18
N PRO A 188 -22.23 10.06 7.99
CA PRO A 188 -22.04 9.07 6.93
C PRO A 188 -20.81 8.16 7.14
N TYR A 189 -20.66 7.60 8.34
CA TYR A 189 -19.51 6.76 8.73
C TYR A 189 -19.97 5.52 9.47
N HIS A 190 -19.30 4.40 9.23
CA HIS A 190 -19.49 3.20 10.02
C HIS A 190 -18.67 3.35 11.29
N ASP A 191 -19.35 3.39 12.43
CA ASP A 191 -18.78 3.40 13.78
C ASP A 191 -19.27 2.14 14.50
N TYR A 192 -18.36 1.25 14.88
CA TYR A 192 -18.72 -0.10 15.31
C TYR A 192 -17.68 -0.75 16.26
N GLU A 193 -18.03 -1.89 16.83
CA GLU A 193 -17.21 -2.66 17.79
C GLU A 193 -16.74 -1.83 19.01
N PRO A 194 -17.66 -1.29 19.82
CA PRO A 194 -17.29 -0.51 20.99
C PRO A 194 -16.61 -1.34 22.09
N ALA A 195 -15.73 -0.70 22.87
CA ALA A 195 -15.22 -1.18 24.15
C ALA A 195 -14.93 0.01 25.10
N GLN A 196 -15.16 -0.14 26.41
CA GLN A 196 -14.90 0.92 27.39
C GLN A 196 -13.45 0.87 27.91
N LEU A 197 -12.71 1.96 27.81
CA LEU A 197 -11.39 2.14 28.41
C LEU A 197 -11.47 2.30 29.94
N PRO A 198 -10.38 2.03 30.68
CA PRO A 198 -10.39 2.16 32.14
C PRO A 198 -10.55 3.61 32.64
N ASP A 199 -10.31 4.60 31.77
CA ASP A 199 -10.50 6.04 32.03
C ASP A 199 -11.94 6.52 31.71
N GLY A 200 -12.84 5.62 31.32
CA GLY A 200 -14.24 5.90 31.01
C GLY A 200 -14.53 6.18 29.54
N ARG A 201 -13.53 6.50 28.72
CA ARG A 201 -13.70 6.72 27.27
C ARG A 201 -14.16 5.44 26.57
N ILE A 202 -14.79 5.58 25.41
CA ILE A 202 -15.21 4.47 24.56
C ILE A 202 -14.29 4.43 23.34
N ILE A 203 -13.66 3.27 23.06
CA ILE A 203 -12.99 3.00 21.79
C ILE A 203 -13.89 2.23 20.84
N PHE A 204 -13.70 2.41 19.54
CA PHE A 204 -14.49 1.79 18.48
C PHE A 204 -13.73 1.83 17.14
N CYS A 205 -14.09 0.97 16.22
CA CYS A 205 -13.65 1.02 14.81
C CYS A 205 -14.45 2.07 14.06
N SER A 206 -13.78 2.87 13.20
CA SER A 206 -14.47 3.88 12.40
C SER A 206 -13.86 4.09 11.02
N THR A 207 -14.72 4.36 10.02
CA THR A 207 -14.33 4.82 8.68
C THR A 207 -14.09 6.33 8.57
N ARG A 208 -14.19 7.08 9.70
CA ARG A 208 -13.90 8.53 9.78
C ARG A 208 -12.47 8.92 9.42
N LEU A 209 -11.56 7.96 9.21
CA LEU A 209 -10.26 8.25 8.59
C LEU A 209 -10.44 8.91 7.20
N GLY A 210 -11.54 8.60 6.50
CA GLY A 210 -11.91 9.24 5.24
C GLY A 210 -11.07 8.79 4.06
N SER A 211 -10.56 7.57 4.09
CA SER A 211 -9.69 6.98 3.08
C SER A 211 -10.12 5.56 2.70
N ARG A 212 -9.54 5.04 1.63
CA ARG A 212 -9.77 3.68 1.15
C ARG A 212 -8.51 2.81 1.31
N ASP A 213 -8.71 1.51 1.46
CA ASP A 213 -7.61 0.54 1.55
C ASP A 213 -6.78 0.48 0.26
N GLU A 214 -5.57 -0.05 0.35
CA GLU A 214 -4.60 -0.13 -0.76
C GLU A 214 -4.78 -1.34 -1.69
N TYR A 215 -5.70 -2.24 -1.40
CA TYR A 215 -5.94 -3.46 -2.16
C TYR A 215 -7.21 -3.30 -3.01
N HIS A 216 -8.38 -3.61 -2.44
CA HIS A 216 -9.67 -3.54 -3.13
C HIS A 216 -10.33 -2.14 -3.09
N GLY A 217 -9.81 -1.20 -2.29
CA GLY A 217 -10.32 0.17 -2.22
C GLY A 217 -11.65 0.33 -1.49
N ASN A 218 -11.93 -0.56 -0.54
CA ASN A 218 -13.04 -0.42 0.42
C ASN A 218 -12.69 0.66 1.45
N PHE A 219 -13.64 1.01 2.32
CA PHE A 219 -13.37 2.02 3.35
C PHE A 219 -12.37 1.50 4.38
N ALA A 220 -11.29 2.24 4.57
CA ALA A 220 -10.31 1.94 5.61
C ALA A 220 -10.92 2.16 6.99
N SER A 221 -10.71 1.22 7.91
CA SER A 221 -11.11 1.33 9.32
C SER A 221 -9.89 1.61 10.20
N ALA A 222 -10.07 2.49 11.17
CA ALA A 222 -9.08 2.77 12.21
C ALA A 222 -9.76 2.78 13.58
N ILE A 223 -8.98 2.64 14.65
CA ILE A 223 -9.50 2.73 16.02
C ILE A 223 -9.60 4.20 16.41
N PHE A 224 -10.78 4.61 16.87
CA PHE A 224 -11.05 5.92 17.44
C PHE A 224 -11.38 5.78 18.93
N ALA A 225 -11.28 6.89 19.66
CA ALA A 225 -11.76 7.05 21.02
C ALA A 225 -12.71 8.25 21.10
N MET A 226 -13.71 8.17 21.97
CA MET A 226 -14.64 9.25 22.32
C MET A 226 -14.90 9.29 23.83
N ASN A 227 -15.47 10.39 24.30
CA ASN A 227 -16.06 10.45 25.63
C ASN A 227 -17.33 9.58 25.68
N ASP A 228 -17.81 9.25 26.88
CA ASP A 228 -19.00 8.43 27.08
C ASP A 228 -20.32 9.08 26.59
N ASP A 229 -20.34 10.40 26.49
CA ASP A 229 -21.40 11.20 25.86
C ASP A 229 -21.36 11.25 24.31
N GLY A 230 -20.38 10.58 23.68
CA GLY A 230 -20.17 10.60 22.22
C GLY A 230 -19.36 11.80 21.69
N SER A 231 -18.93 12.72 22.56
CA SER A 231 -18.11 13.87 22.18
C SER A 231 -16.61 13.51 22.03
N ASN A 232 -15.82 14.45 21.48
CA ASN A 232 -14.35 14.33 21.37
C ASN A 232 -13.85 13.08 20.61
N ILE A 233 -14.56 12.68 19.54
CA ILE A 233 -14.14 11.59 18.64
C ILE A 233 -12.77 11.90 18.04
N THR A 234 -11.77 11.07 18.35
CA THR A 234 -10.38 11.23 17.88
C THR A 234 -9.76 9.89 17.47
N PRO A 235 -8.98 9.83 16.37
CA PRO A 235 -8.27 8.62 15.96
C PRO A 235 -7.12 8.28 16.91
N LEU A 236 -6.96 6.98 17.19
CA LEU A 236 -5.82 6.40 17.88
C LEU A 236 -4.83 5.75 16.91
N THR A 237 -5.32 5.15 15.82
CA THR A 237 -4.49 4.52 14.77
C THR A 237 -4.60 5.26 13.43
N TYR A 238 -3.55 5.15 12.61
CA TYR A 238 -3.45 5.79 11.29
C TYR A 238 -2.96 4.81 10.23
N HIS A 239 -3.50 3.60 10.26
CA HIS A 239 -3.20 2.56 9.28
C HIS A 239 -3.93 2.81 7.95
N ILE A 240 -3.42 2.25 6.85
CA ILE A 240 -4.00 2.43 5.50
C ILE A 240 -5.12 1.44 5.18
N VAL A 241 -5.08 0.26 5.81
CA VAL A 241 -5.99 -0.87 5.52
C VAL A 241 -7.16 -0.86 6.52
N ALA A 242 -7.17 -1.79 7.47
CA ALA A 242 -8.27 -1.96 8.40
C ALA A 242 -7.76 -2.44 9.77
N ASP A 243 -8.30 -1.84 10.83
CA ASP A 243 -8.18 -2.29 12.22
C ASP A 243 -9.60 -2.68 12.72
N HIS A 244 -9.73 -3.86 13.33
CA HIS A 244 -11.02 -4.48 13.75
C HIS A 244 -10.95 -5.07 15.17
N GLU A 245 -12.12 -5.36 15.75
CA GLU A 245 -12.29 -6.02 17.05
C GLU A 245 -11.46 -5.44 18.23
N PRO A 246 -11.46 -4.12 18.50
CA PRO A 246 -10.71 -3.54 19.60
C PRO A 246 -11.24 -4.00 20.96
N LYS A 247 -10.33 -4.47 21.82
CA LYS A 247 -10.60 -4.89 23.20
C LYS A 247 -9.54 -4.34 24.16
N VAL A 248 -9.95 -4.01 25.37
CA VAL A 248 -9.05 -3.52 26.41
C VAL A 248 -8.35 -4.69 27.09
N THR A 249 -7.03 -4.59 27.27
CA THR A 249 -6.23 -5.64 27.91
C THR A 249 -6.26 -5.52 29.43
N ALA A 250 -5.94 -6.60 30.15
CA ALA A 250 -5.82 -6.61 31.62
C ALA A 250 -4.79 -5.59 32.16
N HIS A 251 -3.89 -5.08 31.30
CA HIS A 251 -2.90 -4.05 31.62
C HIS A 251 -3.34 -2.63 31.20
N GLY A 252 -4.58 -2.44 30.75
CA GLY A 252 -5.12 -1.14 30.34
C GLY A 252 -4.69 -0.67 28.94
N GLY A 253 -4.07 -1.53 28.14
CA GLY A 253 -3.80 -1.27 26.72
C GLY A 253 -4.96 -1.70 25.82
N ILE A 254 -4.77 -1.62 24.49
CA ILE A 254 -5.77 -1.99 23.49
C ILE A 254 -5.18 -3.07 22.59
N ALA A 255 -5.86 -4.21 22.47
CA ALA A 255 -5.55 -5.27 21.51
C ALA A 255 -6.65 -5.34 20.43
N PHE A 256 -6.27 -5.62 19.19
CA PHE A 256 -7.17 -5.58 18.03
C PHE A 256 -6.62 -6.42 16.87
N VAL A 257 -7.45 -6.75 15.90
CA VAL A 257 -7.03 -7.32 14.61
C VAL A 257 -6.53 -6.18 13.71
N ARG A 258 -5.30 -6.26 13.21
CA ARG A 258 -4.80 -5.46 12.10
C ARG A 258 -4.74 -6.28 10.83
N CYS A 259 -5.19 -5.69 9.75
CA CYS A 259 -5.12 -6.22 8.40
C CYS A 259 -3.92 -5.58 7.68
N ASP A 260 -2.91 -6.36 7.29
CA ASP A 260 -1.83 -5.94 6.39
C ASP A 260 -1.95 -6.64 5.04
N ASN A 261 -1.43 -6.06 3.97
CA ASN A 261 -1.37 -6.71 2.67
C ASN A 261 0.08 -7.09 2.29
N PHE A 262 0.27 -8.30 1.74
CA PHE A 262 1.52 -8.79 1.15
C PHE A 262 2.72 -8.89 2.10
N PHE A 263 2.48 -9.35 3.33
CA PHE A 263 3.55 -9.58 4.30
C PHE A 263 4.37 -10.85 4.02
N GLU A 264 3.73 -11.95 3.64
CA GLU A 264 4.29 -13.30 3.50
C GLU A 264 4.07 -13.94 2.10
N ARG A 265 3.73 -13.14 1.08
CA ARG A 265 3.07 -13.54 -0.19
C ARG A 265 1.62 -13.99 -0.05
N ALA A 266 1.07 -14.09 1.16
CA ALA A 266 -0.38 -14.12 1.30
C ALA A 266 -0.92 -12.75 0.83
N LYS A 267 -2.07 -12.73 0.15
CA LYS A 267 -2.57 -11.46 -0.41
C LYS A 267 -2.98 -10.47 0.69
N VAL A 268 -3.56 -10.97 1.78
CA VAL A 268 -3.89 -10.20 2.99
C VAL A 268 -3.60 -11.02 4.25
N GLU A 269 -2.91 -10.46 5.23
CA GLU A 269 -2.55 -11.08 6.49
C GLU A 269 -3.17 -10.34 7.68
N THR A 270 -4.04 -11.04 8.43
CA THR A 270 -4.55 -10.59 9.72
C THR A 270 -3.60 -10.96 10.85
N ARG A 271 -3.31 -10.01 11.75
CA ARG A 271 -2.52 -10.21 12.97
C ARG A 271 -3.17 -9.52 14.17
N ILE A 272 -2.99 -10.07 15.37
CA ILE A 272 -3.32 -9.35 16.60
C ILE A 272 -2.23 -8.31 16.85
N HIS A 273 -2.63 -7.05 16.96
CA HIS A 273 -1.77 -5.91 17.26
C HIS A 273 -2.18 -5.30 18.62
N HIS A 274 -1.26 -4.57 19.24
CA HIS A 274 -1.47 -3.90 20.53
C HIS A 274 -0.92 -2.47 20.53
N ILE A 275 -1.65 -1.53 21.14
CA ILE A 275 -1.27 -0.13 21.36
C ILE A 275 -1.65 0.33 22.78
N ARG A 276 -1.11 1.48 23.20
CA ARG A 276 -1.56 2.19 24.41
C ARG A 276 -2.83 3.03 24.14
N PRO A 277 -3.61 3.45 25.16
CA PRO A 277 -4.84 4.26 25.00
C PRO A 277 -4.65 5.69 24.45
N ASP A 278 -3.41 6.10 24.20
CA ASP A 278 -3.02 7.32 23.48
C ASP A 278 -2.49 7.04 22.06
N GLY A 279 -2.59 5.79 21.59
CA GLY A 279 -2.14 5.30 20.29
C GLY A 279 -0.63 5.08 20.16
N THR A 280 0.15 5.16 21.24
CA THR A 280 1.60 4.91 21.21
C THR A 280 1.95 3.42 21.37
N GLY A 281 3.20 3.05 21.06
CA GLY A 281 3.78 1.76 21.44
C GLY A 281 3.28 0.55 20.62
N GLY A 282 2.94 0.74 19.35
CA GLY A 282 2.40 -0.29 18.45
C GLY A 282 3.28 -1.54 18.29
N MET A 283 2.73 -2.72 18.58
CA MET A 283 3.41 -4.02 18.39
C MET A 283 2.46 -5.13 17.92
N ALA A 284 2.97 -6.07 17.12
CA ALA A 284 2.28 -7.31 16.80
C ALA A 284 2.44 -8.34 17.92
N VAL A 285 1.32 -8.88 18.42
CA VAL A 285 1.26 -9.88 19.50
C VAL A 285 1.15 -11.30 18.95
N LEU A 286 0.35 -11.52 17.90
CA LEU A 286 0.11 -12.84 17.32
C LEU A 286 -0.12 -12.72 15.81
N GLY A 287 0.59 -13.51 15.01
CA GLY A 287 0.50 -13.45 13.55
C GLY A 287 1.76 -13.98 12.85
N PRO A 288 1.87 -13.79 11.53
CA PRO A 288 2.96 -14.28 10.69
C PRO A 288 4.37 -13.94 11.18
N ASP A 289 4.64 -12.66 11.47
CA ASP A 289 5.97 -12.06 11.71
C ASP A 289 6.80 -12.64 12.89
N ARG A 290 6.27 -13.59 13.66
CA ARG A 290 6.87 -14.07 14.91
C ARG A 290 7.96 -15.13 14.73
N SER A 291 8.05 -15.78 13.57
CA SER A 291 8.96 -16.90 13.34
C SER A 291 10.23 -16.48 12.58
N ALA A 292 11.18 -17.40 12.43
CA ALA A 292 12.25 -17.23 11.45
C ALA A 292 11.68 -17.56 10.07
N ILE A 293 11.97 -16.75 9.04
CA ILE A 293 11.33 -16.78 7.71
C ILE A 293 11.75 -18.02 6.89
N GLY A 294 11.43 -19.20 7.40
CA GLY A 294 11.57 -20.48 6.74
C GLY A 294 10.45 -20.61 5.72
N PHE A 295 10.66 -20.02 4.54
CA PHE A 295 9.72 -20.07 3.43
C PHE A 295 9.49 -21.50 2.96
N ASP A 296 8.26 -22.01 3.15
CA ASP A 296 7.85 -23.27 2.54
C ASP A 296 7.56 -23.03 1.05
N ARG A 297 8.40 -23.58 0.17
CA ARG A 297 8.25 -23.44 -1.29
C ARG A 297 6.97 -24.08 -1.83
N THR A 298 6.36 -25.01 -1.09
CA THR A 298 5.16 -25.75 -1.50
C THR A 298 3.89 -24.92 -1.29
N PHE A 299 3.85 -24.14 -0.20
CA PHE A 299 2.68 -23.35 0.24
C PHE A 299 2.90 -21.83 0.16
N ALA A 300 4.13 -21.41 -0.15
CA ALA A 300 4.57 -20.03 -0.23
C ALA A 300 4.33 -19.20 1.06
N ALA A 301 4.60 -19.79 2.24
CA ALA A 301 4.29 -19.21 3.56
C ALA A 301 5.40 -19.48 4.61
N GLU A 302 5.39 -18.79 5.76
CA GLU A 302 6.25 -19.14 6.91
C GLU A 302 5.78 -20.42 7.64
N ARG A 303 6.75 -21.19 8.16
CA ARG A 303 6.49 -22.39 8.96
C ARG A 303 5.99 -22.04 10.37
N ASN A 304 4.83 -22.56 10.74
CA ASN A 304 4.15 -22.38 12.04
C ASN A 304 3.54 -20.99 12.28
N SER A 305 3.20 -20.25 11.22
CA SER A 305 2.43 -19.01 11.36
C SER A 305 1.03 -19.28 11.96
N ALA A 306 0.51 -18.29 12.71
CA ALA A 306 -0.83 -18.35 13.33
C ALA A 306 -1.80 -17.42 12.59
N TRP A 307 -2.09 -17.70 11.31
CA TRP A 307 -3.03 -16.89 10.53
C TRP A 307 -4.46 -17.00 11.12
N LEU A 308 -5.14 -15.87 11.31
CA LEU A 308 -6.48 -15.79 11.93
C LEU A 308 -7.63 -16.25 11.00
N ARG A 309 -7.31 -16.79 9.82
CA ARG A 309 -8.26 -17.04 8.71
C ARG A 309 -9.26 -18.18 8.91
N GLN A 310 -9.15 -19.04 9.93
CA GLN A 310 -9.91 -20.30 9.96
C GLN A 310 -11.42 -20.11 10.02
N ASN A 311 -11.88 -19.05 10.70
CA ASN A 311 -13.29 -18.68 10.84
C ASN A 311 -13.57 -17.24 10.38
N GLY A 312 -12.62 -16.60 9.68
CA GLY A 312 -12.72 -15.19 9.29
C GLY A 312 -12.64 -14.18 10.44
N PHE A 313 -12.37 -14.58 11.68
CA PHE A 313 -12.34 -13.66 12.82
C PHE A 313 -11.13 -13.91 13.72
N GLY A 314 -10.57 -12.84 14.27
CA GLY A 314 -9.54 -12.95 15.31
C GLY A 314 -10.15 -13.39 16.63
N SER A 315 -11.37 -12.95 16.92
CA SER A 315 -12.05 -13.11 18.21
C SER A 315 -11.15 -12.70 19.37
N VAL A 316 -10.69 -11.45 19.34
CA VAL A 316 -9.71 -10.92 20.31
C VAL A 316 -10.26 -11.07 21.73
N ALA A 317 -9.58 -11.85 22.58
CA ALA A 317 -10.00 -12.13 23.95
C ALA A 317 -8.84 -11.93 24.94
N PRO A 318 -8.66 -10.71 25.49
CA PRO A 318 -7.66 -10.46 26.52
C PRO A 318 -8.03 -11.16 27.83
N LEU A 319 -7.20 -12.12 28.25
CA LEU A 319 -7.42 -12.92 29.46
C LEU A 319 -7.01 -12.14 30.71
N ALA A 320 -7.62 -12.49 31.85
CA ALA A 320 -7.34 -11.86 33.15
C ALA A 320 -5.88 -12.02 33.62
N ASP A 321 -5.14 -12.99 33.06
CA ASP A 321 -3.71 -13.23 33.35
C ASP A 321 -2.74 -12.43 32.46
N GLY A 322 -3.24 -11.55 31.59
CA GLY A 322 -2.43 -10.71 30.70
C GLY A 322 -2.05 -11.36 29.36
N ARG A 323 -2.44 -12.62 29.12
CA ARG A 323 -2.38 -13.21 27.77
C ARG A 323 -3.50 -12.67 26.89
N ILE A 324 -3.33 -12.71 25.58
CA ILE A 324 -4.40 -12.47 24.60
C ILE A 324 -4.67 -13.78 23.88
N ALA A 325 -5.92 -14.24 23.96
CA ALA A 325 -6.44 -15.34 23.17
C ALA A 325 -7.02 -14.85 21.84
N ALA A 326 -6.95 -15.70 20.82
CA ALA A 326 -7.48 -15.49 19.48
C ALA A 326 -7.78 -16.84 18.80
N ILE A 327 -8.61 -16.83 17.76
CA ILE A 327 -8.89 -18.00 16.92
C ILE A 327 -8.00 -17.94 15.68
N CYS A 328 -7.28 -19.02 15.37
CA CYS A 328 -6.43 -19.09 14.18
C CYS A 328 -6.50 -20.47 13.53
N GLN A 329 -5.78 -20.69 12.42
CA GLN A 329 -5.65 -21.98 11.71
C GLN A 329 -5.16 -23.18 12.54
N ASN A 330 -4.76 -22.95 13.79
CA ASN A 330 -4.36 -23.99 14.74
C ASN A 330 -5.46 -24.25 15.81
N GLY A 331 -6.62 -23.59 15.73
CA GLY A 331 -7.68 -23.56 16.73
C GLY A 331 -7.61 -22.33 17.65
N LEU A 332 -8.20 -22.44 18.84
CA LEU A 332 -8.12 -21.42 19.88
C LEU A 332 -6.70 -21.40 20.49
N VAL A 333 -6.03 -20.24 20.42
CA VAL A 333 -4.64 -20.05 20.84
C VAL A 333 -4.48 -18.80 21.70
N ALA A 334 -3.46 -18.75 22.56
CA ALA A 334 -3.11 -17.56 23.33
C ALA A 334 -1.61 -17.27 23.31
N SER A 335 -1.25 -16.01 23.54
CA SER A 335 0.14 -15.60 23.77
C SER A 335 0.23 -14.43 24.75
N GLY A 336 1.35 -14.31 25.46
CA GLY A 336 1.61 -13.21 26.37
C GLY A 336 1.87 -11.89 25.64
N LEU A 337 1.47 -10.77 26.24
CA LEU A 337 1.58 -9.42 25.64
C LEU A 337 3.02 -9.06 25.20
N PHE A 338 4.04 -9.59 25.88
CA PHE A 338 5.46 -9.30 25.66
C PHE A 338 6.28 -10.54 25.25
N ASP A 339 5.65 -11.59 24.73
CA ASP A 339 6.34 -12.80 24.28
C ASP A 339 7.33 -12.48 23.13
N SER A 340 8.62 -12.74 23.36
CA SER A 340 9.74 -12.45 22.46
C SER A 340 9.76 -13.21 21.13
N GLY A 341 8.72 -14.00 20.81
CA GLY A 341 8.68 -14.85 19.63
C GLY A 341 9.55 -16.11 19.78
N THR A 342 9.87 -16.46 21.03
CA THR A 342 10.62 -17.67 21.39
C THR A 342 9.71 -18.81 21.82
N SER A 343 8.55 -18.50 22.41
CA SER A 343 7.51 -19.48 22.69
C SER A 343 6.61 -19.70 21.48
N ARG A 344 6.22 -20.96 21.26
CA ARG A 344 5.03 -21.27 20.47
C ARG A 344 3.82 -20.68 21.23
N PHE A 345 2.85 -20.15 20.49
CA PHE A 345 1.55 -19.80 21.07
C PHE A 345 0.94 -21.03 21.76
N GLU A 346 0.28 -20.81 22.88
CA GLU A 346 -0.35 -21.86 23.66
C GLU A 346 -1.69 -22.23 23.02
N LYS A 347 -1.84 -23.47 22.56
CA LYS A 347 -3.12 -23.96 22.04
C LYS A 347 -3.99 -24.44 23.20
N ALA A 348 -5.22 -23.93 23.31
CA ALA A 348 -6.19 -24.44 24.27
C ALA A 348 -6.48 -25.93 23.99
N PRO A 349 -6.53 -26.81 25.01
CA PRO A 349 -6.74 -28.25 24.83
C PRO A 349 -8.22 -28.60 24.57
N VAL A 350 -8.90 -27.81 23.74
CA VAL A 350 -10.32 -27.97 23.36
C VAL A 350 -10.45 -28.75 22.05
N GLY A 351 -11.41 -29.67 21.98
CA GLY A 351 -11.63 -30.59 20.85
C GLY A 351 -12.33 -29.99 19.62
N PHE A 352 -12.64 -28.69 19.62
CA PHE A 352 -13.35 -27.99 18.54
C PHE A 352 -12.84 -26.55 18.40
N VAL A 353 -13.16 -25.90 17.28
CA VAL A 353 -12.88 -24.45 17.08
C VAL A 353 -14.18 -23.69 17.29
N PRO A 354 -14.31 -22.82 18.32
CA PRO A 354 -15.53 -22.03 18.55
C PRO A 354 -15.77 -21.01 17.42
N PHE A 355 -16.99 -20.48 17.31
CA PHE A 355 -17.30 -19.41 16.35
C PHE A 355 -16.67 -18.08 16.80
N ASP A 356 -16.91 -17.70 18.06
CA ASP A 356 -16.26 -16.61 18.76
C ASP A 356 -16.03 -16.98 20.25
N VAL A 357 -15.21 -16.18 20.94
CA VAL A 357 -14.87 -16.29 22.36
C VAL A 357 -14.76 -14.91 23.01
N SER A 358 -15.04 -14.82 24.30
CA SER A 358 -14.79 -13.62 25.11
C SER A 358 -14.28 -13.98 26.52
N PRO A 359 -13.49 -13.12 27.17
CA PRO A 359 -12.86 -13.44 28.45
C PRO A 359 -13.83 -13.32 29.64
N LEU A 360 -13.60 -14.13 30.67
CA LEU A 360 -14.22 -13.98 31.99
C LEU A 360 -13.22 -13.46 33.04
N PRO A 361 -13.69 -12.72 34.07
CA PRO A 361 -12.83 -12.25 35.16
C PRO A 361 -12.10 -13.36 35.95
N ASP A 362 -12.63 -14.59 35.92
CA ASP A 362 -12.06 -15.76 36.58
C ASP A 362 -11.03 -16.54 35.74
N GLY A 363 -10.73 -16.08 34.52
CA GLY A 363 -9.77 -16.70 33.62
C GLY A 363 -10.32 -17.83 32.74
N ARG A 364 -11.63 -18.14 32.83
CA ARG A 364 -12.35 -18.92 31.80
C ARG A 364 -12.63 -18.03 30.57
N VAL A 365 -13.18 -18.63 29.52
CA VAL A 365 -13.73 -17.88 28.38
C VAL A 365 -15.16 -18.33 28.10
N PHE A 366 -16.03 -17.39 27.72
CA PHE A 366 -17.24 -17.76 26.97
C PHE A 366 -16.86 -18.22 25.57
N CYS A 367 -17.69 -19.08 24.99
CA CYS A 367 -17.62 -19.42 23.58
C CYS A 367 -19.02 -19.52 22.95
N THR A 368 -19.13 -19.07 21.70
CA THR A 368 -20.22 -19.50 20.82
C THR A 368 -19.82 -20.82 20.14
N GLY A 369 -20.74 -21.80 20.16
CA GLY A 369 -20.52 -23.09 19.53
C GLY A 369 -20.28 -22.98 18.01
N PRO A 370 -19.55 -23.92 17.38
CA PRO A 370 -19.18 -23.83 15.95
C PRO A 370 -20.37 -23.60 15.00
N GLY A 371 -21.52 -24.18 15.32
CA GLY A 371 -22.76 -24.05 14.54
C GLY A 371 -23.71 -22.96 15.02
N ARG A 372 -23.26 -21.96 15.81
CA ARG A 372 -24.07 -20.82 16.32
C ARG A 372 -25.40 -21.21 17.00
N SER A 373 -25.45 -22.42 17.58
CA SER A 373 -26.66 -23.00 18.18
C SER A 373 -26.60 -23.11 19.71
N TRP A 374 -25.52 -22.56 20.31
CA TRP A 374 -25.32 -22.55 21.76
C TRP A 374 -24.21 -21.60 22.21
N ILE A 375 -24.31 -21.17 23.47
CA ILE A 375 -23.28 -20.44 24.23
C ILE A 375 -22.87 -21.31 25.43
N GLY A 376 -21.58 -21.29 25.74
CA GLY A 376 -21.01 -22.03 26.87
C GLY A 376 -19.71 -21.42 27.38
N LEU A 377 -19.05 -22.19 28.23
CA LEU A 377 -17.81 -21.85 28.93
C LEU A 377 -16.72 -22.84 28.55
N ILE A 378 -15.50 -22.36 28.34
CA ILE A 378 -14.30 -23.19 28.25
C ILE A 378 -13.37 -22.81 29.41
N ASP A 379 -12.99 -23.81 30.21
CA ASP A 379 -11.86 -23.71 31.12
C ASP A 379 -10.57 -23.85 30.32
N TRP A 380 -9.76 -22.79 30.28
CA TRP A 380 -8.56 -22.75 29.44
C TRP A 380 -7.52 -23.81 29.82
N LYS A 381 -7.33 -24.05 31.12
CA LYS A 381 -6.26 -24.92 31.64
C LYS A 381 -6.52 -26.40 31.37
N THR A 382 -7.79 -26.79 31.37
CA THR A 382 -8.23 -28.18 31.26
C THR A 382 -8.88 -28.50 29.91
N GLY A 383 -9.26 -27.50 29.11
CA GLY A 383 -9.94 -27.66 27.81
C GLY A 383 -11.43 -27.99 27.93
N LYS A 384 -11.92 -27.99 29.16
CA LYS A 384 -13.22 -28.54 29.54
C LYS A 384 -14.34 -27.54 29.29
N THR A 385 -15.48 -28.04 28.80
CA THR A 385 -16.55 -27.20 28.27
C THR A 385 -17.88 -27.45 28.99
N ALA A 386 -18.56 -26.37 29.39
CA ALA A 386 -19.89 -26.40 30.00
C ALA A 386 -20.89 -25.58 29.18
N LYS A 387 -22.05 -26.18 28.84
CA LYS A 387 -23.08 -25.53 28.02
C LYS A 387 -24.02 -24.69 28.90
N ILE A 388 -24.23 -23.42 28.56
CA ILE A 388 -25.16 -22.53 29.26
C ILE A 388 -26.52 -22.54 28.57
N LEU A 389 -26.57 -22.12 27.30
CA LEU A 389 -27.79 -21.88 26.55
C LEU A 389 -27.75 -22.63 25.22
N SER A 390 -28.89 -23.15 24.78
CA SER A 390 -29.09 -23.64 23.41
C SER A 390 -30.22 -22.84 22.77
N LEU A 391 -29.89 -22.01 21.80
CA LEU A 391 -30.83 -21.26 20.96
C LEU A 391 -30.22 -21.21 19.56
N ASP A 392 -31.06 -21.33 18.52
CA ASP A 392 -30.57 -21.25 17.14
C ASP A 392 -30.10 -19.83 16.79
N LYS A 393 -29.09 -19.73 15.91
CA LYS A 393 -28.62 -18.45 15.35
C LYS A 393 -28.21 -17.40 16.41
N ILE A 394 -27.38 -17.81 17.37
CA ILE A 394 -26.79 -16.93 18.40
C ILE A 394 -25.27 -16.79 18.27
N HIS A 395 -24.72 -15.66 18.71
CA HIS A 395 -23.28 -15.38 18.75
C HIS A 395 -22.91 -14.23 19.70
N SER A 396 -21.61 -13.96 19.79
CA SER A 396 -21.00 -12.80 20.46
C SER A 396 -21.42 -12.66 21.92
N ALA A 397 -21.28 -13.76 22.66
CA ALA A 397 -21.46 -13.82 24.10
C ALA A 397 -20.39 -12.96 24.81
N VAL A 398 -20.82 -12.05 25.68
CA VAL A 398 -19.97 -11.21 26.53
C VAL A 398 -20.47 -11.18 27.96
N PHE A 399 -19.57 -11.06 28.93
CA PHE A 399 -19.93 -11.06 30.35
C PHE A 399 -20.79 -9.85 30.73
N LEU A 400 -21.84 -10.10 31.50
CA LEU A 400 -22.68 -9.08 32.13
C LEU A 400 -22.49 -9.14 33.65
N GLY A 401 -21.91 -8.09 34.21
CA GLY A 401 -21.67 -7.92 35.65
C GLY A 401 -20.49 -6.98 35.91
N SER A 402 -20.33 -6.56 37.15
CA SER A 402 -19.17 -5.73 37.55
C SER A 402 -17.87 -6.52 37.41
N GLN A 403 -16.83 -5.85 36.91
CA GLN A 403 -15.49 -6.37 36.71
C GLN A 403 -14.44 -5.42 37.32
N PRO A 404 -13.27 -5.92 37.76
CA PRO A 404 -12.15 -5.07 38.12
C PRO A 404 -11.71 -4.21 36.93
N ARG A 405 -11.73 -2.87 37.10
CA ARG A 405 -11.20 -1.93 36.09
C ARG A 405 -9.69 -2.17 35.93
N PRO A 406 -9.17 -2.33 34.70
CA PRO A 406 -7.72 -2.38 34.45
C PRO A 406 -7.02 -1.06 34.87
N PRO A 407 -5.69 -1.04 34.99
CA PRO A 407 -4.96 0.19 35.28
C PRO A 407 -5.17 1.27 34.20
N VAL A 408 -5.40 2.51 34.61
CA VAL A 408 -5.37 3.65 33.67
C VAL A 408 -3.90 3.92 33.28
N LEU A 409 -3.59 3.73 32.01
CA LEU A 409 -2.25 3.99 31.48
C LEU A 409 -2.06 5.48 31.18
N ALA A 410 -1.16 6.14 31.92
CA ALA A 410 -0.73 7.50 31.62
C ALA A 410 -0.17 7.61 30.18
N SER A 411 -0.45 8.72 29.50
CA SER A 411 0.08 8.95 28.15
C SER A 411 1.60 9.05 28.16
N GLN A 412 2.24 8.51 27.12
CA GLN A 412 3.69 8.67 26.88
C GLN A 412 4.00 9.91 26.04
N LEU A 413 2.97 10.62 25.55
CA LEU A 413 3.14 11.83 24.76
C LEU A 413 3.50 13.04 25.66
N PRO A 414 4.43 13.92 25.22
CA PRO A 414 4.71 15.14 25.95
C PRO A 414 3.47 16.03 26.09
N ALA A 415 3.32 16.71 27.23
CA ALA A 415 2.21 17.63 27.45
C ALA A 415 2.12 18.69 26.33
N GLY A 416 0.93 18.85 25.76
CA GLY A 416 0.67 19.77 24.65
C GLY A 416 1.29 19.36 23.31
N ALA A 417 1.83 18.15 23.13
CA ALA A 417 2.45 17.73 21.87
C ALA A 417 1.48 17.78 20.67
N GLN A 418 0.19 17.50 20.89
CA GLN A 418 -0.85 17.64 19.85
C GLN A 418 -1.06 19.09 19.38
N ASN A 419 -0.72 20.09 20.21
CA ASN A 419 -0.83 21.51 19.86
C ASN A 419 0.41 22.06 19.15
N ARG A 420 1.52 21.31 19.12
CA ARG A 420 2.75 21.72 18.41
C ARG A 420 2.54 21.62 16.90
N ARG A 421 3.09 22.59 16.16
CA ARG A 421 3.08 22.63 14.70
C ARG A 421 4.51 22.82 14.18
N PRO A 422 5.03 21.97 13.28
CA PRO A 422 4.42 20.71 12.82
C PRO A 422 4.28 19.67 13.94
N GLN A 423 3.39 18.70 13.71
CA GLN A 423 3.32 17.49 14.53
C GLN A 423 4.30 16.46 13.94
N THR A 424 5.34 16.11 14.70
CA THR A 424 6.40 15.16 14.31
C THR A 424 6.64 14.15 15.42
N GLY A 425 7.27 13.02 15.07
CA GLY A 425 7.76 12.03 16.01
C GLY A 425 9.12 11.49 15.56
N LEU A 426 9.77 10.69 16.39
CA LEU A 426 11.15 10.24 16.17
C LEU A 426 11.24 8.72 15.98
N LEU A 427 12.05 8.28 15.02
CA LEU A 427 12.37 6.87 14.77
C LEU A 427 13.87 6.62 14.98
N LEU A 428 14.21 5.61 15.79
CA LEU A 428 15.57 5.14 16.03
C LEU A 428 15.69 3.64 15.70
N CYS A 429 16.68 3.27 14.91
CA CYS A 429 17.11 1.87 14.77
C CYS A 429 18.52 1.71 15.34
N GLN A 430 18.75 0.71 16.20
CA GLN A 430 20.07 0.45 16.78
C GLN A 430 21.04 -0.16 15.76
N SER A 431 20.61 -1.13 14.95
CA SER A 431 21.35 -1.57 13.76
C SER A 431 20.42 -2.25 12.74
N VAL A 432 20.39 -1.75 11.50
CA VAL A 432 19.63 -2.43 10.41
C VAL A 432 20.16 -3.83 10.11
N PHE A 433 21.41 -4.13 10.46
CA PHE A 433 22.05 -5.43 10.24
C PHE A 433 21.58 -6.51 11.23
N ASP A 434 20.98 -6.12 12.36
CA ASP A 434 20.31 -7.03 13.27
C ASP A 434 18.94 -7.43 12.72
N THR A 435 18.92 -8.36 11.77
CA THR A 435 17.70 -8.77 11.05
C THR A 435 17.48 -10.29 11.03
N LYS A 436 16.21 -10.71 10.92
CA LYS A 436 15.85 -12.09 10.54
C LYS A 436 15.93 -12.36 9.03
N GLN A 437 16.16 -11.34 8.20
CA GLN A 437 16.22 -11.40 6.74
C GLN A 437 17.61 -11.85 6.23
N THR A 438 17.92 -13.15 6.36
CA THR A 438 19.26 -13.68 6.01
C THR A 438 19.56 -13.80 4.51
N ASN A 439 18.58 -13.59 3.64
CA ASN A 439 18.71 -13.82 2.19
C ASN A 439 19.05 -12.53 1.40
N ALA A 440 19.23 -11.41 2.09
CA ALA A 440 19.59 -10.12 1.50
C ALA A 440 21.10 -9.86 1.60
N ASP A 441 21.66 -9.12 0.63
CA ASP A 441 23.05 -8.64 0.71
C ASP A 441 23.13 -7.43 1.67
N LEU A 442 23.25 -7.73 2.96
CA LEU A 442 23.36 -6.71 4.01
C LEU A 442 24.57 -5.77 3.82
N SER A 443 25.64 -6.24 3.17
CA SER A 443 26.86 -5.45 2.96
C SER A 443 26.66 -4.29 1.97
N SER A 444 25.66 -4.42 1.09
CA SER A 444 25.30 -3.40 0.12
C SER A 444 24.53 -2.22 0.72
N ILE A 445 23.95 -2.36 1.91
CA ILE A 445 23.10 -1.34 2.54
C ILE A 445 23.96 -0.18 3.06
N LYS A 446 23.63 1.05 2.65
CA LYS A 446 24.37 2.28 3.00
C LYS A 446 23.48 3.41 3.55
N ALA A 447 22.19 3.40 3.25
CA ALA A 447 21.26 4.43 3.70
C ALA A 447 19.88 3.85 4.01
N VAL A 448 19.01 4.66 4.61
CA VAL A 448 17.59 4.35 4.83
C VAL A 448 16.72 5.45 4.24
N ARG A 449 15.74 5.09 3.42
CA ARG A 449 14.70 5.98 2.88
C ARG A 449 13.42 5.81 3.69
N ILE A 450 12.76 6.92 4.01
CA ILE A 450 11.40 6.91 4.59
C ILE A 450 10.39 7.31 3.51
N VAL A 451 9.35 6.50 3.36
CA VAL A 451 8.24 6.73 2.42
C VAL A 451 6.96 6.93 3.20
N GLN A 452 6.22 8.01 2.92
CA GLN A 452 4.84 8.16 3.37
C GLN A 452 3.90 7.44 2.41
N GLY A 453 2.94 6.70 2.96
CA GLY A 453 1.75 6.25 2.25
C GLY A 453 0.62 7.26 2.41
N LYS A 454 0.10 7.77 1.30
CA LYS A 454 -1.10 8.61 1.25
C LYS A 454 -2.22 7.84 0.55
N PRO A 455 -3.17 7.26 1.30
CA PRO A 455 -4.23 6.45 0.70
C PRO A 455 -5.18 7.29 -0.16
N PHE A 456 -5.79 6.66 -1.15
CA PHE A 456 -6.75 7.31 -2.04
C PHE A 456 -8.13 7.47 -1.37
N THR A 457 -8.91 8.43 -1.87
CA THR A 457 -10.32 8.66 -1.50
C THR A 457 -11.29 8.23 -2.60
N LEU A 458 -10.78 8.12 -3.84
CA LEU A 458 -11.46 7.56 -5.02
C LEU A 458 -11.59 6.05 -4.92
N ARG A 459 -12.73 5.51 -5.36
CA ARG A 459 -12.96 4.08 -5.52
C ARG A 459 -12.40 3.64 -6.87
N SER A 460 -11.78 2.45 -6.96
CA SER A 460 -11.47 1.84 -8.26
C SER A 460 -12.78 1.49 -9.01
N ALA A 461 -12.69 1.40 -10.34
CA ALA A 461 -13.81 1.00 -11.21
C ALA A 461 -14.16 -0.50 -11.11
N MET A 462 -13.47 -1.24 -10.24
CA MET A 462 -13.53 -2.69 -10.12
C MET A 462 -13.74 -3.10 -8.65
N HIS A 463 -14.41 -4.24 -8.45
CA HIS A 463 -14.67 -4.84 -7.13
C HIS A 463 -13.98 -6.21 -7.00
N ARG A 464 -12.94 -6.45 -7.81
CA ARG A 464 -12.34 -7.78 -7.99
C ARG A 464 -10.84 -7.70 -8.23
N PHE A 465 -10.04 -8.19 -7.30
CA PHE A 465 -8.61 -8.49 -7.50
C PHE A 465 -7.67 -7.34 -7.87
N ASP A 466 -8.19 -6.12 -8.05
CA ASP A 466 -7.38 -4.97 -8.34
C ASP A 466 -6.69 -4.44 -7.09
N HIS A 467 -5.88 -3.43 -7.35
CA HIS A 467 -4.67 -3.12 -6.62
C HIS A 467 -4.51 -1.60 -6.65
N ILE A 468 -5.49 -0.93 -6.04
CA ILE A 468 -5.66 0.52 -6.07
C ILE A 468 -4.37 1.21 -5.60
N GLY A 469 -3.74 0.66 -4.57
CA GLY A 469 -2.54 1.14 -3.92
C GLY A 469 -2.75 2.41 -3.13
N VAL A 470 -1.66 3.13 -2.94
CA VAL A 470 -1.59 4.47 -2.35
C VAL A 470 -0.72 5.36 -3.21
N GLU A 471 -0.74 6.66 -2.92
CA GLU A 471 0.33 7.57 -3.33
C GLU A 471 1.52 7.41 -2.38
N GLY A 472 2.67 6.96 -2.90
CA GLY A 472 3.94 6.92 -2.19
C GLY A 472 4.67 8.26 -2.33
N ILE A 473 5.15 8.81 -1.20
CA ILE A 473 5.89 10.08 -1.16
C ILE A 473 7.23 9.84 -0.46
N GLU A 474 8.35 10.10 -1.15
CA GLU A 474 9.68 10.05 -0.50
C GLU A 474 9.84 11.24 0.45
N LEU A 475 9.86 10.98 1.76
CA LEU A 475 10.08 12.01 2.78
C LEU A 475 11.55 12.41 2.91
N GLY A 476 12.44 11.53 2.41
CA GLY A 476 13.87 11.72 2.27
C GLY A 476 14.66 10.47 2.67
N THR A 477 15.98 10.58 2.57
CA THR A 477 16.94 9.49 2.82
C THR A 477 18.01 9.92 3.84
N VAL A 478 18.37 9.04 4.76
CA VAL A 478 19.40 9.23 5.79
C VAL A 478 20.57 8.23 5.58
N PRO A 479 21.84 8.70 5.53
CA PRO A 479 23.02 7.83 5.57
C PRO A 479 23.08 7.01 6.87
N LEU A 480 23.38 5.71 6.78
CA LEU A 480 23.61 4.88 7.96
C LEU A 480 24.94 5.23 8.62
N ALA A 481 24.96 5.26 9.95
CA ALA A 481 26.21 5.23 10.70
C ALA A 481 26.92 3.87 10.53
N PRO A 482 28.25 3.77 10.74
CA PRO A 482 28.99 2.52 10.52
C PRO A 482 28.57 1.31 11.36
N ASP A 483 27.82 1.50 12.45
CA ASP A 483 27.20 0.42 13.25
C ASP A 483 25.85 -0.06 12.68
N GLY A 484 25.37 0.57 11.59
CA GLY A 484 24.06 0.32 10.99
C GLY A 484 22.92 1.10 11.64
N SER A 485 23.19 2.03 12.56
CA SER A 485 22.17 2.84 13.22
C SER A 485 21.68 4.01 12.35
N PHE A 486 20.42 4.41 12.56
CA PHE A 486 19.86 5.66 12.04
C PHE A 486 18.92 6.30 13.07
N TYR A 487 18.81 7.63 13.02
CA TYR A 487 17.93 8.41 13.89
C TYR A 487 17.30 9.56 13.11
N VAL A 488 15.97 9.60 13.01
CA VAL A 488 15.23 10.52 12.13
C VAL A 488 13.99 11.12 12.79
N GLU A 489 13.65 12.34 12.38
CA GLU A 489 12.39 13.03 12.70
C GLU A 489 11.45 12.92 11.50
N VAL A 490 10.22 12.44 11.71
CA VAL A 490 9.22 12.15 10.67
C VAL A 490 7.87 12.79 11.00
N PRO A 491 6.95 12.99 10.02
CA PRO A 491 5.60 13.46 10.27
C PRO A 491 4.84 12.50 11.20
N ALA A 492 4.15 13.05 12.20
CA ALA A 492 3.30 12.27 13.08
C ALA A 492 1.96 11.91 12.41
N ASP A 493 1.26 10.95 13.01
CA ASP A 493 -0.10 10.51 12.65
C ASP A 493 -0.22 10.11 11.17
N THR A 494 0.88 9.69 10.56
CA THR A 494 1.03 9.43 9.12
C THR A 494 1.50 8.00 8.92
N ALA A 495 0.96 7.30 7.91
CA ALA A 495 1.42 5.98 7.54
C ALA A 495 2.79 6.07 6.83
N LEU A 496 3.77 5.34 7.36
CA LEU A 496 5.17 5.35 6.96
C LEU A 496 5.65 3.92 6.67
N SER A 497 6.53 3.79 5.68
CA SER A 497 7.33 2.59 5.41
C SER A 497 8.80 2.97 5.33
N ILE A 498 9.67 1.99 5.59
CA ILE A 498 11.12 2.13 5.69
C ILE A 498 11.78 1.24 4.64
N GLN A 499 12.66 1.80 3.81
CA GLN A 499 13.51 1.03 2.91
C GLN A 499 14.97 1.14 3.35
N ALA A 500 15.66 0.00 3.49
CA ALA A 500 17.11 -0.04 3.58
C ALA A 500 17.69 -0.12 2.17
N ILE A 501 18.56 0.83 1.79
CA ILE A 501 18.96 1.05 0.39
C ILE A 501 20.48 1.02 0.17
N ASP A 502 20.90 0.66 -1.05
CA ASP A 502 22.30 0.67 -1.49
C ASP A 502 22.83 2.08 -1.81
N ALA A 503 24.12 2.18 -2.15
CA ALA A 503 24.80 3.44 -2.46
C ALA A 503 24.23 4.21 -3.68
N GLU A 504 23.51 3.56 -4.59
CA GLU A 504 22.83 4.24 -5.70
C GLU A 504 21.32 4.45 -5.41
N GLY A 505 20.86 4.13 -4.19
CA GLY A 505 19.49 4.30 -3.74
C GLY A 505 18.56 3.11 -3.98
N ARG A 506 19.08 1.92 -4.34
CA ARG A 506 18.27 0.72 -4.59
C ARG A 506 17.78 0.09 -3.30
N SER A 507 16.49 -0.22 -3.18
CA SER A 507 15.96 -1.00 -2.05
C SER A 507 16.60 -2.39 -1.97
N VAL A 508 17.14 -2.74 -0.80
CA VAL A 508 17.70 -4.05 -0.45
C VAL A 508 16.75 -4.82 0.50
N ILE A 509 16.18 -4.13 1.49
CA ILE A 509 15.15 -4.65 2.42
C ILE A 509 14.07 -3.57 2.59
N ASN A 510 12.81 -3.98 2.71
CA ASN A 510 11.67 -3.10 2.93
C ASN A 510 10.89 -3.54 4.18
N GLU A 511 10.42 -2.57 4.95
CA GLU A 511 9.37 -2.74 5.96
C GLU A 511 8.02 -2.89 5.24
N THR A 512 7.41 -4.06 5.38
CA THR A 512 6.25 -4.48 4.56
C THR A 512 4.89 -4.19 5.21
N THR A 513 4.86 -3.64 6.42
CA THR A 513 3.65 -3.10 7.09
C THR A 513 3.74 -1.57 7.23
N TRP A 514 2.59 -0.90 7.36
CA TRP A 514 2.55 0.53 7.61
C TRP A 514 2.69 0.84 9.11
N ILE A 515 3.76 1.53 9.46
CA ILE A 515 3.96 2.07 10.81
C ILE A 515 3.49 3.53 10.88
N TYR A 516 3.27 4.06 12.08
CA TYR A 516 3.08 5.48 12.32
C TYR A 516 3.72 5.85 13.66
N VAL A 517 3.90 7.15 13.90
CA VAL A 517 4.29 7.69 15.21
C VAL A 517 3.30 8.77 15.62
N ARG A 518 2.98 8.87 16.92
CA ARG A 518 2.13 9.92 17.47
C ARG A 518 2.93 11.23 17.70
N PRO A 519 2.28 12.40 17.87
CA PRO A 519 2.99 13.67 18.00
C PRO A 519 3.86 13.71 19.27
N GLY A 520 5.17 13.84 19.10
CA GLY A 520 6.16 13.78 20.18
C GLY A 520 6.53 12.37 20.66
N GLU A 521 6.05 11.31 20.00
CA GLU A 521 6.44 9.93 20.33
C GLU A 521 7.89 9.65 19.87
N HIS A 522 8.62 8.87 20.67
CA HIS A 522 9.95 8.35 20.34
C HIS A 522 9.85 6.83 20.20
N VAL A 523 9.89 6.30 18.97
CA VAL A 523 9.86 4.86 18.70
C VAL A 523 11.26 4.35 18.39
N SER A 524 11.66 3.26 19.03
CA SER A 524 12.96 2.62 18.80
C SER A 524 12.84 1.13 18.50
N CYS A 525 13.58 0.64 17.52
CA CYS A 525 13.77 -0.79 17.25
C CYS A 525 15.26 -1.20 17.37
N ILE A 526 15.50 -2.47 17.70
CA ILE A 526 16.88 -3.00 17.80
C ILE A 526 17.45 -3.22 16.40
N GLY A 527 16.64 -3.74 15.48
CA GLY A 527 17.03 -3.91 14.08
C GLY A 527 15.86 -4.28 13.16
N CYS A 528 16.14 -4.35 11.86
CA CYS A 528 15.12 -4.51 10.82
C CYS A 528 14.44 -5.89 10.92
N HIS A 529 13.16 -5.93 11.30
CA HIS A 529 12.44 -7.17 11.68
C HIS A 529 13.17 -8.03 12.75
N ASN A 530 13.94 -7.42 13.66
CA ASN A 530 14.47 -8.13 14.82
C ASN A 530 13.36 -8.51 15.79
N ARG A 531 13.56 -9.58 16.59
CA ARG A 531 12.66 -9.97 17.68
C ARG A 531 12.59 -8.83 18.71
N ARG A 532 11.44 -8.16 18.79
CA ARG A 532 11.28 -6.87 19.49
C ARG A 532 11.55 -6.90 20.99
N ALA A 533 11.35 -8.02 21.67
CA ALA A 533 11.68 -8.20 23.09
C ALA A 533 13.03 -8.88 23.34
N SER A 534 13.92 -8.90 22.34
CA SER A 534 15.35 -9.19 22.59
C SER A 534 15.95 -8.09 23.47
N ALA A 535 16.96 -8.41 24.26
CA ALA A 535 17.86 -7.37 24.76
C ALA A 535 18.70 -6.81 23.59
N PRO A 536 19.07 -5.51 23.61
CA PRO A 536 20.12 -4.97 22.75
C PRO A 536 21.40 -5.82 22.81
N ARG A 537 22.02 -6.09 21.65
CA ARG A 537 23.27 -6.87 21.60
C ARG A 537 24.48 -6.15 22.21
N SER A 538 24.40 -4.83 22.36
CA SER A 538 25.40 -3.99 23.01
C SER A 538 24.73 -3.01 23.97
N SER A 539 25.42 -2.69 25.07
CA SER A 539 25.03 -1.63 26.01
C SER A 539 25.45 -0.23 25.55
N THR A 540 26.20 -0.11 24.45
CA THR A 540 26.64 1.18 23.91
C THR A 540 25.50 1.91 23.19
N MET A 541 25.32 3.20 23.47
CA MET A 541 24.41 4.07 22.72
C MET A 541 24.73 4.03 21.21
N PRO A 542 23.74 3.76 20.33
CA PRO A 542 23.92 3.74 18.87
C PRO A 542 24.55 5.03 18.35
N MET A 543 25.38 4.92 17.31
CA MET A 543 26.20 6.05 16.85
C MET A 543 25.35 7.21 16.31
N ALA A 544 24.28 6.93 15.57
CA ALA A 544 23.35 7.96 15.09
C ALA A 544 22.58 8.67 16.22
N ALA A 545 22.30 7.97 17.34
CA ALA A 545 21.57 8.53 18.48
C ALA A 545 22.40 9.52 19.32
N ARG A 546 23.70 9.67 19.04
CA ARG A 546 24.59 10.67 19.67
C ARG A 546 24.46 12.06 19.04
N PHE A 547 23.69 12.18 17.97
CA PHE A 547 23.50 13.40 17.17
C PHE A 547 22.01 13.75 17.06
N ALA A 548 21.72 14.97 16.61
CA ALA A 548 20.34 15.38 16.35
C ALA A 548 19.71 14.50 15.23
N PRO A 549 18.41 14.17 15.32
CA PRO A 549 17.75 13.35 14.31
C PRO A 549 17.69 14.07 12.96
N VAL A 550 17.88 13.32 11.86
CA VAL A 550 17.77 13.87 10.50
C VAL A 550 16.30 14.07 10.14
N LYS A 551 15.94 15.26 9.65
CA LYS A 551 14.54 15.66 9.43
C LYS A 551 14.01 15.19 8.08
N LEU A 552 13.24 14.10 8.07
CA LEU A 552 12.65 13.52 6.87
C LEU A 552 11.16 13.83 6.84
N LEU A 553 10.83 15.07 6.46
CA LEU A 553 9.48 15.65 6.57
C LEU A 553 8.73 15.82 5.24
N GLY A 554 9.33 15.44 4.09
CA GLY A 554 8.66 15.47 2.78
C GLY A 554 8.07 16.82 2.37
N ARG A 555 8.80 17.92 2.61
CA ARG A 555 8.38 19.28 2.24
C ARG A 555 9.14 19.77 1.00
N GLY A 556 8.59 20.76 0.31
CA GLY A 556 9.02 21.15 -1.03
C GLY A 556 8.20 20.39 -2.08
N THR A 557 8.85 19.92 -3.15
CA THR A 557 8.26 19.05 -4.17
C THR A 557 8.89 17.65 -4.12
N PRO A 558 8.59 16.83 -3.09
CA PRO A 558 9.16 15.50 -2.94
C PRO A 558 8.75 14.57 -4.08
N HIS A 559 9.52 13.51 -4.30
CA HIS A 559 9.17 12.49 -5.30
C HIS A 559 7.87 11.76 -4.91
N ARG A 560 6.86 11.83 -5.80
CA ARG A 560 5.53 11.21 -5.67
C ARG A 560 5.36 10.12 -6.72
N PHE A 561 4.90 8.93 -6.34
CA PHE A 561 4.68 7.80 -7.24
C PHE A 561 3.45 6.97 -6.85
N ARG A 562 2.84 6.23 -7.80
CA ARG A 562 1.77 5.27 -7.46
C ARG A 562 2.40 4.01 -6.87
N ALA A 563 1.97 3.63 -5.66
CA ALA A 563 2.60 2.61 -4.85
C ALA A 563 1.57 1.54 -4.46
N ASN A 564 1.71 0.32 -4.97
CA ASN A 564 0.68 -0.72 -4.86
C ASN A 564 0.33 -1.19 -3.42
N ASN A 565 1.27 -1.24 -2.47
CA ASN A 565 1.05 -1.49 -1.03
C ASN A 565 2.38 -1.56 -0.27
N GLY A 566 2.39 -1.61 1.06
CA GLY A 566 3.60 -1.69 1.90
C GLY A 566 4.64 -2.73 1.41
N GLY A 567 4.24 -3.98 1.18
CA GLY A 567 5.16 -5.06 0.79
C GLY A 567 5.56 -5.12 -0.69
N ASN A 568 4.59 -5.00 -1.61
CA ASN A 568 4.79 -5.21 -3.05
C ASN A 568 4.87 -3.90 -3.88
N GLY A 569 4.56 -2.74 -3.31
CA GLY A 569 4.33 -1.51 -4.10
C GLY A 569 4.96 -0.22 -3.59
N CYS A 570 5.20 -0.08 -2.29
CA CYS A 570 5.94 1.04 -1.68
C CYS A 570 7.44 0.78 -1.63
N ALA A 571 7.87 -0.30 -2.30
CA ALA A 571 9.03 -1.09 -1.95
C ALA A 571 9.70 -1.74 -3.18
N LEU A 572 8.91 -2.15 -4.19
CA LEU A 572 9.43 -2.75 -5.43
C LEU A 572 9.69 -1.74 -6.56
N ASN A 573 9.11 -0.54 -6.48
CA ASN A 573 9.23 0.50 -7.51
C ASN A 573 10.63 1.18 -7.55
N LEU A 574 11.49 0.95 -6.56
CA LEU A 574 12.83 1.57 -6.44
C LEU A 574 13.94 0.53 -6.20
N GLN A 575 13.81 -0.68 -6.75
CA GLN A 575 14.85 -1.73 -6.64
C GLN A 575 15.96 -1.64 -7.72
N TYR A 576 15.92 -0.62 -8.58
CA TYR A 576 16.70 -0.37 -9.83
C TYR A 576 17.14 -1.58 -10.69
N ASP A 577 16.60 -2.77 -10.46
CA ASP A 577 16.92 -4.03 -11.15
C ASP A 577 15.62 -4.81 -11.50
N ARG A 578 14.43 -4.21 -11.28
CA ARG A 578 13.11 -4.78 -11.52
C ARG A 578 12.28 -3.95 -12.50
N PHE A 579 11.29 -4.59 -13.11
CA PHE A 579 10.39 -3.95 -14.05
C PHE A 579 9.57 -2.78 -13.45
N ARG A 580 9.04 -2.93 -12.22
CA ARG A 580 8.05 -1.99 -11.62
C ARG A 580 8.56 -0.55 -11.46
N GLU A 581 9.88 -0.33 -11.54
CA GLU A 581 10.48 1.01 -11.63
C GLU A 581 10.02 1.79 -12.87
N ALA A 582 10.04 1.16 -14.04
CA ALA A 582 9.68 1.81 -15.30
C ALA A 582 8.20 2.24 -15.35
N ALA A 583 7.35 1.56 -14.59
CA ALA A 583 5.89 1.70 -14.68
C ALA A 583 5.26 2.62 -13.62
N ALA A 584 6.03 3.08 -12.62
CA ALA A 584 5.47 3.79 -11.46
C ALA A 584 6.04 5.19 -11.18
N ILE A 585 7.20 5.52 -11.76
CA ILE A 585 8.06 6.60 -11.26
C ILE A 585 7.62 7.99 -11.76
N THR A 586 7.08 8.80 -10.84
CA THR A 586 6.80 10.25 -10.91
C THR A 586 5.46 10.70 -11.49
N LEU A 587 4.67 11.39 -10.65
CA LEU A 587 3.68 12.38 -11.08
C LEU A 587 4.41 13.72 -11.34
N PHE A 588 5.03 13.86 -12.50
CA PHE A 588 5.47 15.18 -12.96
C PHE A 588 4.25 15.96 -13.47
N PRO A 589 3.99 17.18 -13.00
CA PRO A 589 3.15 18.10 -13.75
C PRO A 589 3.90 18.48 -15.02
N VAL A 590 3.42 18.02 -16.19
CA VAL A 590 3.82 18.59 -17.48
C VAL A 590 3.20 19.97 -17.59
N THR A 591 3.82 20.92 -16.89
CA THR A 591 3.67 22.34 -17.16
C THR A 591 4.46 22.63 -18.42
N ALA A 592 3.77 23.00 -19.49
CA ALA A 592 4.44 23.62 -20.63
C ALA A 592 5.14 24.88 -20.12
N LYS A 593 6.47 24.91 -20.18
CA LYS A 593 7.26 26.09 -19.81
C LYS A 593 6.93 27.25 -20.75
N SER A 594 7.24 28.47 -20.32
CA SER A 594 7.23 29.66 -21.17
C SER A 594 8.18 29.58 -22.38
N ASP A 595 9.15 28.65 -22.37
CA ASP A 595 10.04 28.35 -23.50
C ASP A 595 9.52 27.24 -24.44
N GLY A 596 8.40 26.59 -24.10
CA GLY A 596 7.79 25.52 -24.88
C GLY A 596 8.53 24.17 -24.88
N SER A 597 9.65 24.04 -24.16
CA SER A 597 10.48 22.82 -24.20
C SER A 597 9.92 21.68 -23.33
N LEU A 598 9.85 20.49 -23.93
CA LEU A 598 9.23 19.30 -23.36
C LEU A 598 10.18 18.09 -23.48
N ASN A 599 11.28 18.08 -22.73
CA ASN A 599 12.25 16.97 -22.75
C ASN A 599 13.01 16.82 -21.40
N ARG A 600 13.65 15.66 -21.19
CA ARG A 600 14.42 15.37 -19.96
C ARG A 600 15.49 16.42 -19.60
N SER A 601 16.14 17.04 -20.58
CA SER A 601 17.17 18.05 -20.31
C SER A 601 16.57 19.29 -19.64
N ALA A 602 15.35 19.67 -20.01
CA ALA A 602 14.61 20.76 -19.38
C ALA A 602 14.24 20.45 -17.91
N ASP A 603 13.97 19.18 -17.58
CA ASP A 603 13.77 18.71 -16.19
C ASP A 603 15.06 18.88 -15.36
N ILE A 604 16.22 18.46 -15.89
CA ILE A 604 17.51 18.56 -15.20
C ILE A 604 17.93 20.03 -14.99
N VAL A 605 17.67 20.91 -15.97
CA VAL A 605 17.90 22.35 -15.83
C VAL A 605 17.01 22.92 -14.73
N GLN A 606 15.70 22.63 -14.74
CA GLN A 606 14.77 23.11 -13.72
C GLN A 606 15.14 22.63 -12.31
N LEU A 607 15.50 21.35 -12.15
CA LEU A 607 15.97 20.82 -10.87
C LEU A 607 17.29 21.47 -10.43
N SER A 608 18.18 21.81 -11.38
CA SER A 608 19.42 22.54 -11.11
C SER A 608 19.19 24.01 -10.72
N GLU A 609 18.14 24.64 -11.23
CA GLU A 609 17.69 25.97 -10.81
C GLU A 609 17.04 25.90 -9.42
N GLN A 610 16.22 24.88 -9.14
CA GLN A 610 15.63 24.63 -7.83
C GLN A 610 16.68 24.35 -6.73
N LEU A 611 17.85 23.79 -7.09
CA LEU A 611 19.02 23.74 -6.19
C LEU A 611 19.55 25.11 -5.76
N GLN A 612 19.06 26.23 -6.32
CA GLN A 612 19.38 27.60 -5.90
C GLN A 612 18.19 28.32 -5.23
N SER A 613 17.07 27.62 -4.99
CA SER A 613 15.90 28.19 -4.29
C SER A 613 16.25 28.70 -2.88
N ALA A 614 15.56 29.74 -2.43
CA ALA A 614 15.65 30.22 -1.06
C ALA A 614 15.18 29.14 -0.04
N ASP A 615 14.20 28.31 -0.41
CA ASP A 615 13.73 27.23 0.46
C ASP A 615 14.69 26.03 0.47
N VAL A 616 15.23 25.73 1.65
CA VAL A 616 16.06 24.55 1.94
C VAL A 616 15.38 23.24 1.53
N LEU A 617 14.05 23.19 1.62
CA LEU A 617 13.23 21.99 1.41
C LEU A 617 13.04 21.70 -0.08
N GLU A 618 12.89 22.75 -0.91
CA GLU A 618 12.96 22.64 -2.36
C GLU A 618 14.36 22.21 -2.82
N ARG A 619 15.44 22.84 -2.31
CA ARG A 619 16.82 22.42 -2.63
C ARG A 619 17.07 20.96 -2.26
N THR A 620 16.55 20.51 -1.13
CA THR A 620 16.66 19.10 -0.68
C THR A 620 15.92 18.16 -1.64
N SER A 621 14.68 18.50 -2.00
CA SER A 621 13.85 17.72 -2.93
C SER A 621 14.46 17.64 -4.34
N ALA A 622 15.07 18.74 -4.80
CA ALA A 622 15.78 18.79 -6.08
C ALA A 622 17.01 17.86 -6.09
N ALA A 623 17.85 17.91 -5.06
CA ALA A 623 19.00 17.00 -4.92
C ALA A 623 18.58 15.52 -4.92
N GLN A 624 17.52 15.19 -4.17
CA GLN A 624 16.97 13.82 -4.11
C GLN A 624 16.41 13.38 -5.47
N THR A 625 15.67 14.24 -6.18
CA THR A 625 15.10 13.92 -7.50
C THR A 625 16.19 13.75 -8.56
N LEU A 626 17.26 14.56 -8.52
CA LEU A 626 18.43 14.38 -9.39
C LEU A 626 19.14 13.04 -9.15
N ALA A 627 19.19 12.56 -7.90
CA ALA A 627 19.68 11.22 -7.57
C ALA A 627 18.84 10.10 -8.25
N LEU A 628 17.52 10.27 -8.34
CA LEU A 628 16.64 9.32 -9.05
C LEU A 628 16.89 9.35 -10.57
N LEU A 629 17.08 10.54 -11.16
CA LEU A 629 17.28 10.71 -12.61
C LEU A 629 18.67 10.27 -13.11
N ARG A 630 19.67 10.24 -12.22
CA ARG A 630 21.05 9.77 -12.42
C ARG A 630 21.77 10.38 -13.64
N ASP A 631 21.47 11.63 -13.96
CA ASP A 631 22.07 12.28 -15.13
C ASP A 631 23.40 12.97 -14.80
N ARG A 632 24.44 12.67 -15.56
CA ARG A 632 25.79 13.21 -15.36
C ARG A 632 25.90 14.71 -15.60
N SER A 633 24.97 15.30 -16.34
CA SER A 633 24.89 16.76 -16.49
C SER A 633 24.61 17.50 -15.18
N SER A 634 24.06 16.81 -14.16
CA SER A 634 23.84 17.38 -12.82
C SER A 634 25.07 17.38 -11.91
N ILE A 635 26.18 16.73 -12.30
CA ILE A 635 27.38 16.64 -11.44
C ILE A 635 27.91 18.01 -11.01
N PRO A 636 28.04 19.04 -11.87
CA PRO A 636 28.56 20.34 -11.45
C PRO A 636 27.65 21.06 -10.44
N THR A 637 26.32 20.95 -10.59
CA THR A 637 25.35 21.62 -9.71
C THR A 637 25.19 20.88 -8.39
N LEU A 638 25.25 19.54 -8.40
CA LEU A 638 25.34 18.72 -7.20
C LEU A 638 26.67 18.91 -6.45
N ALA A 639 27.79 19.04 -7.15
CA ALA A 639 29.09 19.33 -6.54
C ALA A 639 29.07 20.70 -5.84
N LYS A 640 28.50 21.74 -6.47
CA LYS A 640 28.26 23.04 -5.81
C LYS A 640 27.32 22.92 -4.61
N ALA A 641 26.31 22.04 -4.67
CA ALA A 641 25.40 21.80 -3.55
C ALA A 641 26.06 21.10 -2.33
N LEU A 642 27.28 20.58 -2.46
CA LEU A 642 28.11 20.18 -1.31
C LEU A 642 28.63 21.37 -0.50
N GLU A 643 28.51 22.60 -1.00
CA GLU A 643 28.87 23.84 -0.28
C GLU A 643 27.64 24.52 0.37
N ASP A 644 26.44 23.94 0.25
CA ASP A 644 25.20 24.54 0.77
C ASP A 644 25.25 24.76 2.28
N ALA A 645 24.68 25.86 2.78
CA ALA A 645 24.61 26.15 4.21
C ALA A 645 23.87 25.05 5.00
N SER A 646 22.88 24.39 4.39
CA SER A 646 22.11 23.29 4.99
C SER A 646 22.84 21.95 4.89
N PRO A 647 23.17 21.29 6.03
CA PRO A 647 23.77 19.95 6.01
C PRO A 647 22.89 18.90 5.33
N GLN A 648 21.57 19.10 5.31
CA GLN A 648 20.63 18.19 4.67
C GLN A 648 20.72 18.26 3.14
N VAL A 649 20.97 19.44 2.57
CA VAL A 649 21.22 19.61 1.14
C VAL A 649 22.56 18.98 0.78
N ARG A 650 23.63 19.24 1.54
CA ARG A 650 24.95 18.62 1.33
C ARG A 650 24.91 17.10 1.39
N ALA A 651 24.26 16.51 2.40
CA ALA A 651 24.10 15.06 2.51
C ALA A 651 23.29 14.47 1.35
N SER A 652 22.22 15.15 0.91
CA SER A 652 21.43 14.73 -0.25
C SER A 652 22.21 14.84 -1.56
N ALA A 653 23.04 15.88 -1.73
CA ALA A 653 23.91 16.05 -2.88
C ALA A 653 25.02 14.99 -2.94
N ALA A 654 25.63 14.64 -1.81
CA ALA A 654 26.60 13.55 -1.73
C ALA A 654 25.98 12.17 -2.07
N LEU A 655 24.76 11.89 -1.59
CA LEU A 655 23.99 10.69 -1.99
C LEU A 655 23.51 10.73 -3.46
N ALA A 656 23.32 11.90 -4.05
CA ALA A 656 23.06 12.01 -5.49
C ALA A 656 24.32 11.70 -6.29
N LEU A 657 25.49 12.20 -5.84
CA LEU A 657 26.78 11.93 -6.46
C LEU A 657 27.22 10.47 -6.32
N SER A 658 26.83 9.74 -5.27
CA SER A 658 27.06 8.28 -5.22
C SER A 658 26.30 7.53 -6.32
N ALA A 659 25.15 8.04 -6.78
CA ALA A 659 24.33 7.44 -7.85
C ALA A 659 24.66 7.93 -9.27
N CYS A 660 25.14 9.18 -9.46
CA CYS A 660 25.39 9.76 -10.80
C CYS A 660 26.85 10.14 -11.08
N GLY A 661 27.69 10.28 -10.04
CA GLY A 661 29.00 10.93 -10.10
C GLY A 661 30.06 10.20 -10.93
N ASN A 662 31.20 10.89 -11.07
CA ASN A 662 32.42 10.40 -11.74
C ASN A 662 33.67 10.99 -11.07
N ARG A 663 34.86 10.80 -11.66
CA ARG A 663 36.14 11.31 -11.12
C ARG A 663 36.13 12.79 -10.73
N SER A 664 35.37 13.66 -11.40
CA SER A 664 35.31 15.10 -11.08
C SER A 664 34.61 15.40 -9.75
N ALA A 665 33.69 14.54 -9.30
CA ALA A 665 33.01 14.68 -8.02
C ALA A 665 33.90 14.31 -6.82
N VAL A 666 34.98 13.55 -7.04
CA VAL A 666 35.81 12.98 -5.97
C VAL A 666 36.47 14.06 -5.11
N ARG A 667 36.98 15.14 -5.71
CA ARG A 667 37.59 16.24 -4.93
C ARG A 667 36.58 16.96 -4.02
N PRO A 668 35.43 17.47 -4.51
CA PRO A 668 34.38 18.01 -3.65
C PRO A 668 33.92 17.04 -2.55
N LEU A 669 33.83 15.73 -2.86
CA LEU A 669 33.48 14.71 -1.86
C LEU A 669 34.57 14.53 -0.79
N LEU A 670 35.85 14.59 -1.14
CA LEU A 670 36.96 14.56 -0.17
C LEU A 670 36.92 15.79 0.76
N GLU A 671 36.62 16.97 0.21
CA GLU A 671 36.46 18.21 0.99
C GLU A 671 35.25 18.11 1.94
N THR A 672 34.19 17.36 1.56
CA THR A 672 33.01 17.08 2.39
C THR A 672 33.27 16.06 3.51
N LEU A 673 34.36 15.28 3.48
CA LEU A 673 34.67 14.33 4.57
C LEU A 673 34.98 15.02 5.92
N ASP A 674 35.44 16.27 5.90
CA ASP A 674 35.71 17.08 7.09
C ASP A 674 34.54 18.00 7.47
N ASP A 675 33.33 17.73 6.94
CA ASP A 675 32.10 18.43 7.34
C ASP A 675 31.81 18.25 8.84
N ARG A 676 31.43 19.35 9.50
CA ARG A 676 30.99 19.36 10.91
C ARG A 676 29.73 18.51 11.14
N ASN A 677 28.93 18.29 10.10
CA ASN A 677 27.79 17.38 10.14
C ASN A 677 28.20 15.96 9.73
N VAL A 678 28.17 15.04 10.68
CA VAL A 678 28.58 13.65 10.50
C VAL A 678 27.78 12.89 9.43
N PHE A 679 26.53 13.26 9.16
CA PHE A 679 25.73 12.61 8.12
C PHE A 679 26.13 13.06 6.71
N ALA A 680 26.51 14.33 6.53
CA ALA A 680 27.06 14.81 5.26
C ALA A 680 28.44 14.17 4.96
N ALA A 681 29.32 14.12 5.96
CA ALA A 681 30.61 13.41 5.85
C ALA A 681 30.42 11.89 5.57
N GLN A 682 29.42 11.26 6.20
CA GLN A 682 29.08 9.85 5.95
C GLN A 682 28.52 9.62 4.55
N ALA A 683 27.67 10.51 4.04
CA ALA A 683 27.20 10.47 2.65
C ALA A 683 28.36 10.60 1.65
N ALA A 684 29.32 11.49 1.93
CA ALA A 684 30.51 11.64 1.09
C ALA A 684 31.39 10.38 1.10
N ASN A 685 31.55 9.73 2.26
CA ASN A 685 32.22 8.43 2.33
C ASN A 685 31.49 7.36 1.51
N ILE A 686 30.16 7.24 1.61
CA ILE A 686 29.36 6.28 0.83
C ILE A 686 29.58 6.49 -0.69
N ALA A 687 29.66 7.74 -1.14
CA ALA A 687 29.95 8.07 -2.52
C ALA A 687 31.37 7.63 -2.95
N LEU A 688 32.39 7.91 -2.13
CA LEU A 688 33.77 7.48 -2.40
C LEU A 688 33.91 5.95 -2.39
N GLU A 689 33.25 5.26 -1.46
CA GLU A 689 33.22 3.79 -1.42
C GLU A 689 32.60 3.20 -2.70
N ASN A 690 31.49 3.78 -3.19
CA ASN A 690 30.83 3.31 -4.41
C ASN A 690 31.65 3.60 -5.68
N MET A 691 32.27 4.79 -5.78
CA MET A 691 33.09 5.18 -6.93
C MET A 691 34.40 4.38 -7.03
N THR A 692 34.94 3.90 -5.91
CA THR A 692 36.23 3.20 -5.88
C THR A 692 36.13 1.69 -5.63
N ALA A 693 34.96 1.16 -5.23
CA ALA A 693 34.79 -0.18 -4.66
C ALA A 693 35.90 -0.52 -3.65
N HIS A 694 36.08 0.37 -2.68
CA HIS A 694 37.05 0.26 -1.58
C HIS A 694 36.49 0.95 -0.33
N SER A 695 36.92 0.55 0.87
CA SER A 695 36.63 1.28 2.11
C SER A 695 37.89 1.41 2.94
N VAL A 696 38.16 2.62 3.42
CA VAL A 696 39.31 2.94 4.29
C VAL A 696 38.98 2.80 5.78
N GLY A 697 37.76 2.35 6.12
CA GLY A 697 37.25 2.38 7.49
C GLY A 697 37.16 3.82 8.02
N PHE A 698 36.53 4.70 7.24
CA PHE A 698 36.19 6.06 7.65
C PHE A 698 35.03 6.04 8.65
N ASN A 699 35.05 6.94 9.64
CA ASN A 699 33.97 7.00 10.64
C ASN A 699 33.84 8.42 11.24
N PRO A 700 32.89 9.24 10.77
CA PRO A 700 32.75 10.63 11.23
C PRO A 700 32.14 10.74 12.62
N PHE A 701 31.49 9.69 13.13
CA PHE A 701 30.76 9.68 14.41
C PHE A 701 31.67 9.45 15.65
N MET A 702 32.98 9.26 15.45
CA MET A 702 33.96 8.96 16.51
C MET A 702 34.78 10.18 16.98
N GLY A 703 34.41 11.40 16.58
CA GLY A 703 34.96 12.66 17.12
C GLY A 703 36.37 13.05 16.67
N ARG A 704 37.12 12.14 16.03
CA ARG A 704 38.33 12.45 15.26
C ARG A 704 38.09 12.08 13.80
N SER A 705 38.06 13.07 12.91
CA SER A 705 38.02 12.81 11.46
C SER A 705 39.24 11.96 11.08
N ASN A 706 38.99 10.90 10.33
CA ASN A 706 40.02 10.11 9.66
C ASN A 706 39.95 10.27 8.13
N ALA A 707 39.46 11.42 7.65
CA ALA A 707 39.39 11.80 6.23
C ALA A 707 40.75 11.69 5.52
N GLY A 708 41.84 11.99 6.24
CA GLY A 708 43.21 11.81 5.77
C GLY A 708 43.52 10.40 5.24
N LYS A 709 42.81 9.35 5.68
CA LYS A 709 42.95 8.00 5.12
C LYS A 709 42.52 7.90 3.65
N TRP A 710 41.48 8.64 3.25
CA TRP A 710 41.06 8.70 1.84
C TRP A 710 42.10 9.45 1.00
N GLN A 711 42.67 10.52 1.56
CA GLN A 711 43.77 11.26 0.92
C GLN A 711 45.02 10.37 0.77
N GLU A 712 45.41 9.63 1.81
CA GLU A 712 46.49 8.63 1.76
C GLU A 712 46.22 7.52 0.73
N TYR A 713 44.99 6.99 0.68
CA TYR A 713 44.60 5.96 -0.28
C TYR A 713 44.77 6.46 -1.73
N LEU A 714 44.22 7.63 -2.05
CA LEU A 714 44.28 8.23 -3.39
C LEU A 714 45.68 8.78 -3.74
N ALA A 715 46.51 9.11 -2.75
CA ALA A 715 47.91 9.46 -2.97
C ALA A 715 48.80 8.25 -3.25
N ARG A 716 48.44 7.06 -2.74
CA ARG A 716 49.15 5.78 -3.00
C ARG A 716 48.60 5.00 -4.19
N ASN A 717 47.38 5.29 -4.62
CA ASN A 717 46.69 4.62 -5.72
C ASN A 717 46.12 5.68 -6.64
N ASP A 718 46.81 5.98 -7.74
CA ASP A 718 46.24 6.77 -8.82
C ASP A 718 45.06 6.06 -9.48
N TRP A 719 44.38 6.76 -10.39
CA TRP A 719 43.20 6.21 -11.07
C TRP A 719 43.52 5.00 -11.96
N GLU A 720 44.74 4.90 -12.49
CA GLU A 720 45.16 3.76 -13.33
C GLU A 720 45.34 2.50 -12.47
N ALA A 721 45.95 2.63 -11.29
CA ALA A 721 46.09 1.56 -10.32
C ALA A 721 44.73 1.12 -9.74
N ILE A 722 43.83 2.06 -9.44
CA ILE A 722 42.46 1.77 -8.98
C ILE A 722 41.69 1.03 -10.08
N GLU A 723 41.67 1.55 -11.30
CA GLU A 723 40.97 0.96 -12.44
C GLU A 723 41.52 -0.44 -12.78
N SER A 724 42.84 -0.59 -12.83
CA SER A 724 43.49 -1.88 -13.02
C SER A 724 43.11 -2.91 -11.95
N ARG A 725 42.93 -2.49 -10.69
CA ARG A 725 42.42 -3.36 -9.63
C ARG A 725 40.98 -3.78 -9.88
N LEU A 726 40.11 -2.83 -10.26
CA LEU A 726 38.70 -3.10 -10.54
C LEU A 726 38.52 -4.06 -11.74
N ILE A 727 39.30 -3.86 -12.82
CA ILE A 727 39.32 -4.74 -13.99
C ILE A 727 39.73 -6.16 -13.59
N ARG A 728 40.82 -6.34 -12.83
CA ARG A 728 41.23 -7.67 -12.33
C ARG A 728 40.16 -8.31 -11.43
N MET A 729 39.46 -7.52 -10.62
CA MET A 729 38.41 -8.02 -9.71
C MET A 729 37.07 -8.31 -10.42
N LEU A 730 36.87 -7.83 -11.65
CA LEU A 730 35.72 -8.21 -12.49
C LEU A 730 35.76 -9.70 -12.88
N SER A 731 36.95 -10.31 -12.90
CA SER A 731 37.16 -11.76 -13.06
C SER A 731 36.99 -12.57 -11.76
N SER A 732 36.54 -11.95 -10.66
CA SER A 732 36.27 -12.65 -9.40
C SER A 732 35.19 -13.74 -9.56
N ARG A 733 35.29 -14.82 -8.78
CA ARG A 733 34.23 -15.84 -8.67
C ARG A 733 33.05 -15.39 -7.80
N ASP A 734 33.20 -14.29 -7.05
CA ASP A 734 32.17 -13.72 -6.21
C ASP A 734 31.37 -12.66 -6.99
N ALA A 735 30.10 -12.95 -7.24
CA ALA A 735 29.19 -12.06 -7.97
C ALA A 735 28.91 -10.72 -7.25
N VAL A 736 29.07 -10.63 -5.92
CA VAL A 736 28.96 -9.36 -5.18
C VAL A 736 30.16 -8.48 -5.49
N VAL A 737 31.36 -9.06 -5.50
CA VAL A 737 32.60 -8.37 -5.91
C VAL A 737 32.51 -7.93 -7.37
N GLN A 738 32.08 -8.81 -8.28
CA GLN A 738 31.89 -8.44 -9.69
C GLN A 738 30.88 -7.30 -9.86
N LEU A 739 29.75 -7.33 -9.14
CA LEU A 739 28.71 -6.30 -9.18
C LEU A 739 29.25 -4.93 -8.72
N SER A 740 29.98 -4.91 -7.61
CA SER A 740 30.62 -3.69 -7.08
C SER A 740 31.67 -3.14 -8.04
N CYS A 741 32.52 -4.01 -8.62
CA CYS A 741 33.55 -3.58 -9.57
C CYS A 741 32.93 -3.04 -10.87
N ALA A 742 31.91 -3.71 -11.42
CA ALA A 742 31.21 -3.23 -12.61
C ALA A 742 30.62 -1.84 -12.40
N ARG A 743 29.93 -1.60 -11.27
CA ARG A 743 29.37 -0.29 -10.91
C ARG A 743 30.45 0.79 -10.77
N ALA A 744 31.52 0.49 -10.03
CA ALA A 744 32.64 1.43 -9.85
C ALA A 744 33.31 1.80 -11.19
N LEU A 745 33.55 0.82 -12.08
CA LEU A 745 34.02 1.07 -13.45
C LEU A 745 33.06 1.97 -14.22
N GLY A 746 31.74 1.83 -14.06
CA GLY A 746 30.76 2.77 -14.61
C GLY A 746 30.91 4.21 -14.10
N HIS A 747 31.30 4.39 -12.84
CA HIS A 747 31.55 5.71 -12.24
C HIS A 747 32.86 6.35 -12.73
N VAL A 748 33.98 5.62 -12.67
CA VAL A 748 35.33 6.20 -12.82
C VAL A 748 36.15 5.63 -13.98
N GLY A 749 35.61 4.75 -14.81
CA GLY A 749 36.35 4.05 -15.86
C GLY A 749 36.86 4.92 -17.01
N SER A 750 38.02 4.54 -17.56
CA SER A 750 38.59 5.06 -18.81
C SER A 750 38.20 4.19 -20.02
N GLU A 751 38.93 4.28 -21.14
CA GLU A 751 38.75 3.38 -22.28
C GLU A 751 39.10 1.92 -21.94
N ASP A 752 40.04 1.67 -21.02
CA ASP A 752 40.40 0.32 -20.60
C ASP A 752 39.26 -0.34 -19.79
N ALA A 753 38.63 0.42 -18.88
CA ALA A 753 37.40 0.00 -18.22
C ALA A 753 36.28 -0.32 -19.22
N LYS A 754 36.07 0.51 -20.25
CA LYS A 754 35.08 0.23 -21.30
C LYS A 754 35.42 -1.06 -22.04
N ALA A 755 36.69 -1.24 -22.43
CA ALA A 755 37.16 -2.47 -23.09
C ALA A 755 36.92 -3.71 -22.22
N ALA A 756 37.31 -3.67 -20.95
CA ALA A 756 37.10 -4.76 -20.00
C ALA A 756 35.61 -5.08 -19.75
N LEU A 757 34.74 -4.07 -19.71
CA LEU A 757 33.29 -4.26 -19.59
C LEU A 757 32.68 -4.89 -20.86
N ARG A 758 33.12 -4.48 -22.06
CA ARG A 758 32.73 -5.11 -23.34
C ARG A 758 33.23 -6.57 -23.38
N GLU A 759 34.48 -6.81 -23.06
CA GLU A 759 35.09 -8.15 -23.03
C GLU A 759 34.38 -9.07 -22.02
N PHE A 760 34.10 -8.57 -20.82
CA PHE A 760 33.35 -9.31 -19.80
C PHE A 760 31.98 -9.79 -20.32
N LEU A 761 31.21 -8.90 -20.96
CA LEU A 761 29.90 -9.25 -21.53
C LEU A 761 30.01 -10.27 -22.67
N ALA A 762 31.05 -10.17 -23.51
CA ALA A 762 31.29 -11.11 -24.60
C ALA A 762 31.70 -12.50 -24.11
N GLN A 763 32.59 -12.58 -23.10
CA GLN A 763 33.11 -13.84 -22.56
C GLN A 763 32.15 -14.53 -21.58
N ASN A 764 31.28 -13.77 -20.90
CA ASN A 764 30.44 -14.27 -19.81
C ASN A 764 28.93 -14.10 -20.09
N PRO A 765 28.38 -14.60 -21.23
CA PRO A 765 26.97 -14.42 -21.59
C PRO A 765 26.00 -15.10 -20.60
N ASN A 766 26.50 -16.01 -19.76
CA ASN A 766 25.78 -16.72 -18.72
C ASN A 766 26.04 -16.19 -17.29
N ALA A 767 26.71 -15.04 -17.13
CA ALA A 767 26.93 -14.41 -15.84
C ALA A 767 25.62 -14.10 -15.09
N SER A 768 25.75 -13.78 -13.80
CA SER A 768 24.66 -13.26 -12.96
C SER A 768 23.98 -12.07 -13.64
N LEU A 769 22.65 -12.10 -13.73
CA LEU A 769 21.85 -11.08 -14.40
C LEU A 769 22.14 -9.66 -13.87
N ARG A 770 22.27 -9.51 -12.54
CA ARG A 770 22.62 -8.22 -11.91
C ARG A 770 23.99 -7.69 -12.35
N VAL A 771 24.99 -8.57 -12.49
CA VAL A 771 26.35 -8.19 -12.92
C VAL A 771 26.35 -7.75 -14.38
N MET A 772 25.68 -8.49 -15.26
CA MET A 772 25.52 -8.08 -16.67
C MET A 772 24.77 -6.75 -16.80
N MET A 773 23.68 -6.57 -16.06
CA MET A 773 22.91 -5.32 -16.07
C MET A 773 23.75 -4.13 -15.58
N ALA A 774 24.56 -4.33 -14.54
CA ALA A 774 25.51 -3.32 -14.08
C ALA A 774 26.58 -3.00 -15.12
N ALA A 775 27.15 -4.00 -15.80
CA ALA A 775 28.14 -3.79 -16.87
C ALA A 775 27.53 -3.06 -18.08
N ILE A 776 26.35 -3.46 -18.54
CA ILE A 776 25.61 -2.79 -19.63
C ILE A 776 25.32 -1.33 -19.29
N ARG A 777 24.78 -1.06 -18.08
CA ARG A 777 24.53 0.32 -17.61
C ARG A 777 25.80 1.14 -17.50
N SER A 778 26.91 0.52 -17.11
CA SER A 778 28.21 1.18 -16.97
C SER A 778 28.74 1.65 -18.32
N LEU A 779 28.64 0.82 -19.37
CA LEU A 779 28.94 1.24 -20.75
C LEU A 779 28.07 2.43 -21.19
N GLY A 780 26.79 2.42 -20.83
CA GLY A 780 25.87 3.55 -21.04
C GLY A 780 26.30 4.82 -20.29
N HIS A 781 26.61 4.73 -19.00
CA HIS A 781 27.09 5.86 -18.18
C HIS A 781 28.40 6.45 -18.71
N LEU A 782 29.32 5.59 -19.17
CA LEU A 782 30.61 5.96 -19.77
C LEU A 782 30.49 6.49 -21.22
N ARG A 783 29.26 6.52 -21.77
CA ARG A 783 28.94 6.91 -23.16
C ARG A 783 29.82 6.19 -24.19
N ASP A 784 29.93 4.87 -24.04
CA ASP A 784 30.78 4.07 -24.90
C ASP A 784 30.15 3.80 -26.28
N ALA A 785 30.53 4.60 -27.28
CA ALA A 785 30.10 4.39 -28.66
C ALA A 785 30.53 3.04 -29.25
N GLN A 786 31.64 2.44 -28.81
CA GLN A 786 32.08 1.12 -29.29
C GLN A 786 31.18 -0.02 -28.79
N ALA A 787 30.39 0.21 -27.73
CA ALA A 787 29.40 -0.75 -27.26
C ALA A 787 28.12 -0.77 -28.11
N ILE A 788 27.83 0.24 -28.95
CA ILE A 788 26.56 0.34 -29.69
C ILE A 788 26.22 -0.94 -30.48
N PRO A 789 27.14 -1.57 -31.25
CA PRO A 789 26.83 -2.81 -31.96
C PRO A 789 26.49 -3.96 -31.00
N MET A 790 27.28 -4.14 -29.93
CA MET A 790 27.06 -5.19 -28.93
C MET A 790 25.72 -5.01 -28.19
N LEU A 791 25.41 -3.78 -27.77
CA LEU A 791 24.15 -3.45 -27.09
C LEU A 791 22.96 -3.63 -28.03
N THR A 792 23.09 -3.26 -29.30
CA THR A 792 22.09 -3.51 -30.34
C THR A 792 21.87 -5.01 -30.56
N THR A 793 22.94 -5.82 -30.60
CA THR A 793 22.84 -7.28 -30.66
C THR A 793 22.17 -7.84 -29.40
N ILE A 794 22.49 -7.37 -28.19
CA ILE A 794 21.83 -7.81 -26.95
C ILE A 794 20.34 -7.46 -26.98
N PHE A 795 19.97 -6.26 -27.44
CA PHE A 795 18.58 -5.83 -27.59
C PHE A 795 17.83 -6.72 -28.59
N ARG A 796 18.29 -6.78 -29.85
CA ARG A 796 17.64 -7.54 -30.94
C ARG A 796 17.57 -9.03 -30.66
N ASN A 797 18.60 -9.61 -30.02
CA ASN A 797 18.60 -11.04 -29.68
C ASN A 797 17.65 -11.41 -28.53
N ASN A 798 17.08 -10.48 -27.79
CA ASN A 798 16.24 -10.77 -26.62
C ASN A 798 14.82 -10.19 -26.69
N MET A 799 14.60 -9.16 -27.52
CA MET A 799 13.33 -8.43 -27.58
C MET A 799 12.09 -9.28 -27.92
N THR A 800 12.22 -10.39 -28.65
CA THR A 800 11.09 -11.27 -29.02
C THR A 800 11.13 -12.65 -28.35
N LYS A 801 12.08 -12.90 -27.44
CA LYS A 801 12.21 -14.21 -26.78
C LYS A 801 11.19 -14.39 -25.66
N ASP A 802 10.42 -15.47 -25.74
CA ASP A 802 9.56 -15.96 -24.66
C ASP A 802 10.43 -16.52 -23.49
N PRO A 803 10.27 -16.02 -22.25
CA PRO A 803 10.97 -16.53 -21.08
C PRO A 803 10.48 -17.90 -20.58
N GLY A 804 9.31 -18.39 -21.02
CA GLY A 804 8.78 -19.71 -20.65
C GLY A 804 7.44 -19.69 -19.88
N LYS A 805 7.05 -20.83 -19.29
CA LYS A 805 5.70 -21.02 -18.70
C LYS A 805 5.58 -20.56 -17.24
N ALA A 806 4.35 -20.12 -16.91
CA ALA A 806 4.01 -19.40 -15.68
C ALA A 806 4.37 -19.99 -14.30
N PRO A 807 4.39 -21.32 -14.05
CA PRO A 807 4.74 -21.87 -12.73
C PRO A 807 6.11 -21.42 -12.20
N ASP A 808 7.04 -21.10 -13.12
CA ASP A 808 8.40 -20.67 -12.83
C ASP A 808 8.64 -19.16 -13.04
N LEU A 809 7.60 -18.40 -13.45
CA LEU A 809 7.69 -16.96 -13.79
C LEU A 809 7.54 -16.00 -12.58
N HIS A 810 7.58 -16.48 -11.34
CA HIS A 810 7.53 -15.61 -10.16
C HIS A 810 8.60 -14.49 -10.25
N GLU A 811 8.38 -13.34 -9.61
CA GLU A 811 9.22 -12.11 -9.64
C GLU A 811 10.74 -12.25 -9.36
N LEU A 812 11.23 -13.46 -9.09
CA LEU A 812 12.64 -13.81 -8.85
C LEU A 812 13.15 -14.91 -9.80
N GLY A 813 12.38 -15.27 -10.81
CA GLY A 813 12.70 -16.30 -11.80
C GLY A 813 13.77 -15.81 -12.76
N TRP A 814 14.93 -16.48 -12.76
CA TRP A 814 16.05 -16.25 -13.69
C TRP A 814 15.66 -16.41 -15.18
N LEU A 815 14.47 -16.95 -15.44
CA LEU A 815 13.85 -17.07 -16.77
C LEU A 815 13.44 -15.73 -17.38
N GLN A 816 13.14 -14.69 -16.59
CA GLN A 816 12.82 -13.33 -17.10
C GLN A 816 14.02 -12.60 -17.75
N ARG A 817 15.21 -13.23 -17.80
CA ARG A 817 16.49 -12.70 -18.34
C ARG A 817 16.37 -11.96 -19.69
N PRO A 818 15.60 -12.41 -20.71
CA PRO A 818 15.52 -11.70 -21.98
C PRO A 818 14.91 -10.29 -21.85
N VAL A 819 13.86 -10.14 -21.04
CA VAL A 819 13.16 -8.86 -20.89
C VAL A 819 14.04 -7.83 -20.17
N TYR A 820 14.72 -8.25 -19.10
CA TYR A 820 15.66 -7.39 -18.38
C TYR A 820 16.87 -7.00 -19.23
N LEU A 821 17.44 -7.93 -20.00
CA LEU A 821 18.56 -7.61 -20.90
C LEU A 821 18.15 -6.64 -22.00
N THR A 822 16.99 -6.83 -22.63
CA THR A 822 16.47 -5.90 -23.65
C THR A 822 16.24 -4.50 -23.07
N ALA A 823 15.56 -4.40 -21.93
CA ALA A 823 15.28 -3.12 -21.28
C ALA A 823 16.57 -2.40 -20.84
N THR A 824 17.55 -3.14 -20.31
CA THR A 824 18.82 -2.57 -19.85
C THR A 824 19.73 -2.16 -21.03
N ALA A 825 19.67 -2.88 -22.16
CA ALA A 825 20.35 -2.48 -23.38
C ALA A 825 19.76 -1.18 -23.97
N ALA A 826 18.44 -1.03 -23.97
CA ALA A 826 17.78 0.22 -24.37
C ALA A 826 18.13 1.39 -23.41
N GLU A 827 18.16 1.15 -22.10
CA GLU A 827 18.63 2.12 -21.09
C GLU A 827 20.06 2.59 -21.38
N ALA A 828 20.98 1.66 -21.69
CA ALA A 828 22.37 1.96 -21.97
C ALA A 828 22.56 2.71 -23.31
N LEU A 829 21.89 2.28 -24.38
CA LEU A 829 21.90 2.94 -25.68
C LEU A 829 21.37 4.39 -25.57
N GLY A 830 20.27 4.60 -24.85
CA GLY A 830 19.78 5.94 -24.52
C GLY A 830 20.80 6.78 -23.75
N ARG A 831 21.53 6.19 -22.78
CA ARG A 831 22.56 6.91 -22.00
C ARG A 831 23.81 7.28 -22.80
N ILE A 832 24.17 6.52 -23.84
CA ILE A 832 25.23 6.91 -24.79
C ILE A 832 24.87 8.24 -25.47
N GLY A 833 23.60 8.42 -25.83
CA GLY A 833 23.03 9.74 -26.16
C GLY A 833 23.33 10.25 -27.58
N SER A 834 23.81 9.40 -28.49
CA SER A 834 23.94 9.72 -29.91
C SER A 834 22.70 9.26 -30.70
N GLY A 835 22.45 9.89 -31.85
CA GLY A 835 21.41 9.44 -32.79
C GLY A 835 21.63 7.98 -33.20
N ASP A 836 22.87 7.62 -33.55
CA ASP A 836 23.29 6.26 -33.93
C ASP A 836 23.03 5.20 -32.84
N ALA A 837 23.02 5.58 -31.55
CA ALA A 837 22.71 4.65 -30.46
C ALA A 837 21.19 4.40 -30.32
N VAL A 838 20.35 5.38 -30.63
CA VAL A 838 18.88 5.26 -30.50
C VAL A 838 18.21 4.83 -31.80
N GLN A 839 18.81 5.08 -32.95
CA GLN A 839 18.31 4.67 -34.27
C GLN A 839 17.97 3.16 -34.34
N PRO A 840 18.80 2.22 -33.84
CA PRO A 840 18.44 0.79 -33.80
C PRO A 840 17.22 0.46 -32.93
N LEU A 841 16.92 1.28 -31.92
CA LEU A 841 15.71 1.13 -31.08
C LEU A 841 14.45 1.57 -31.84
N ILE A 842 14.53 2.64 -32.63
CA ILE A 842 13.42 3.13 -33.47
C ILE A 842 13.11 2.11 -34.57
N GLU A 843 14.16 1.62 -35.25
CA GLU A 843 14.04 0.63 -36.33
C GLU A 843 13.42 -0.69 -35.87
N SER A 844 13.79 -1.16 -34.68
CA SER A 844 13.32 -2.45 -34.16
C SER A 844 12.09 -2.35 -33.26
N ALA A 845 11.61 -1.16 -32.90
CA ALA A 845 10.40 -1.03 -32.09
C ALA A 845 9.10 -1.52 -32.77
N PRO A 846 8.91 -1.38 -34.10
CA PRO A 846 7.80 -2.03 -34.81
C PRO A 846 7.81 -3.57 -34.74
N ASP A 847 8.98 -4.19 -34.58
CA ASP A 847 9.14 -5.65 -34.44
C ASP A 847 8.96 -6.15 -32.99
N LEU A 848 8.65 -5.26 -32.04
CA LEU A 848 8.29 -5.66 -30.69
C LEU A 848 7.00 -6.46 -30.68
N LEU A 849 6.93 -7.40 -29.74
CA LEU A 849 5.67 -8.06 -29.41
C LEU A 849 4.72 -7.06 -28.76
N ASP A 850 3.43 -7.40 -28.76
CA ASP A 850 2.42 -6.65 -28.03
C ASP A 850 2.85 -6.35 -26.59
N PHE A 851 2.73 -5.09 -26.17
CA PHE A 851 3.35 -4.62 -24.92
C PHE A 851 2.94 -5.45 -23.68
N TRP A 852 1.70 -5.96 -23.67
CA TRP A 852 1.15 -6.76 -22.57
C TRP A 852 1.80 -8.14 -22.41
N LYS A 853 2.52 -8.67 -23.42
CA LYS A 853 3.30 -9.90 -23.24
C LYS A 853 4.48 -9.65 -22.30
N TYR A 854 5.16 -8.51 -22.45
CA TYR A 854 6.24 -8.12 -21.53
C TYR A 854 5.72 -7.77 -20.13
N THR A 855 4.53 -7.17 -20.02
CA THR A 855 3.93 -6.87 -18.70
C THR A 855 3.45 -8.15 -18.02
N PHE A 856 2.94 -9.12 -18.76
CA PHE A 856 2.63 -10.45 -18.25
C PHE A 856 3.87 -11.18 -17.75
N TRP A 857 4.95 -11.21 -18.54
CA TRP A 857 6.20 -11.88 -18.17
C TRP A 857 6.94 -11.26 -16.98
N CYS A 858 6.69 -9.98 -16.67
CA CYS A 858 7.30 -9.29 -15.54
C CYS A 858 6.31 -9.01 -14.40
N GLY A 859 5.04 -9.37 -14.57
CA GLY A 859 4.00 -9.29 -13.55
C GLY A 859 3.99 -10.53 -12.64
N ASP A 860 3.17 -10.48 -11.60
CA ASP A 860 2.91 -11.61 -10.69
C ASP A 860 1.79 -12.53 -11.21
N HIS A 861 0.87 -12.01 -12.03
CA HIS A 861 -0.19 -12.79 -12.68
C HIS A 861 -0.78 -12.10 -13.92
N SER A 862 -1.50 -12.89 -14.74
CA SER A 862 -2.13 -12.48 -16.00
C SER A 862 -3.19 -11.37 -15.88
N TRP A 863 -3.70 -11.07 -14.69
CA TRP A 863 -4.58 -9.92 -14.47
C TRP A 863 -3.88 -8.56 -14.66
N LEU A 864 -2.53 -8.51 -14.63
CA LEU A 864 -1.77 -7.29 -14.93
C LEU A 864 -1.53 -7.07 -16.45
N MET A 865 -2.06 -7.93 -17.32
CA MET A 865 -2.06 -7.71 -18.76
C MET A 865 -2.83 -6.41 -19.09
N GLY A 866 -2.23 -5.53 -19.90
CA GLY A 866 -2.82 -4.26 -20.31
C GLY A 866 -2.82 -3.14 -19.25
N CYS A 867 -2.61 -3.44 -17.97
CA CYS A 867 -2.70 -2.48 -16.86
C CYS A 867 -1.35 -1.84 -16.48
N GLN A 868 -0.22 -2.35 -16.97
CA GLN A 868 1.11 -1.76 -16.71
C GLN A 868 1.79 -1.39 -18.02
N SER A 869 2.68 -0.40 -18.01
CA SER A 869 3.51 -0.05 -19.16
C SER A 869 4.61 -1.07 -19.35
N SER A 870 4.94 -1.50 -20.58
CA SER A 870 6.03 -2.46 -20.80
C SER A 870 7.42 -1.90 -20.41
N PRO A 871 8.33 -2.71 -19.82
CA PRO A 871 9.68 -2.25 -19.45
C PRO A 871 10.48 -1.77 -20.65
N ILE A 872 10.36 -2.50 -21.75
CA ILE A 872 11.09 -2.25 -22.99
C ILE A 872 10.58 -0.97 -23.65
N HIS A 873 9.25 -0.82 -23.75
CA HIS A 873 8.64 0.38 -24.32
C HIS A 873 9.01 1.65 -23.54
N TYR A 874 8.97 1.61 -22.20
CA TYR A 874 9.40 2.74 -21.38
C TYR A 874 10.88 3.10 -21.60
N ARG A 875 11.80 2.12 -21.63
CA ARG A 875 13.24 2.40 -21.83
C ARG A 875 13.55 2.90 -23.25
N ILE A 876 12.79 2.48 -24.26
CA ILE A 876 12.90 3.05 -25.63
C ILE A 876 12.41 4.49 -25.64
N LEU A 877 11.24 4.77 -25.07
CA LEU A 877 10.72 6.13 -24.92
C LEU A 877 11.70 7.04 -24.14
N GLU A 878 12.31 6.53 -23.07
CA GLU A 878 13.32 7.24 -22.27
C GLU A 878 14.58 7.56 -23.09
N ALA A 879 15.01 6.63 -23.96
CA ALA A 879 16.13 6.83 -24.88
C ALA A 879 15.84 7.91 -25.93
N ILE A 880 14.62 7.93 -26.49
CA ILE A 880 14.15 8.91 -27.48
C ILE A 880 13.94 10.31 -26.87
N ASP A 881 13.41 10.39 -25.64
CA ASP A 881 13.29 11.63 -24.86
C ASP A 881 14.66 12.25 -24.56
N ARG A 882 15.64 11.41 -24.21
CA ARG A 882 17.01 11.81 -23.89
C ARG A 882 17.83 12.24 -25.11
N SER A 883 17.79 11.48 -26.22
CA SER A 883 18.73 11.65 -27.35
C SER A 883 18.19 12.50 -28.50
N GLN A 884 16.89 12.78 -28.51
CA GLN A 884 16.22 13.63 -29.50
C GLN A 884 16.53 13.29 -30.98
N PRO A 885 16.29 12.04 -31.42
CA PRO A 885 16.55 11.58 -32.78
C PRO A 885 15.63 12.27 -33.80
N GLY A 886 16.08 12.38 -35.05
CA GLY A 886 15.45 13.25 -36.06
C GLY A 886 14.09 12.79 -36.62
N ASN A 887 13.87 11.48 -36.79
CA ASN A 887 12.58 10.94 -37.24
C ASN A 887 12.10 9.84 -36.29
N ILE A 888 10.93 10.03 -35.70
CA ILE A 888 10.26 9.09 -34.80
C ILE A 888 8.89 8.64 -35.31
N ASP A 889 8.47 9.08 -36.49
CA ASP A 889 7.17 8.76 -37.07
C ASP A 889 6.92 7.23 -37.21
N PRO A 890 7.92 6.38 -37.58
CA PRO A 890 7.73 4.93 -37.69
C PRO A 890 7.30 4.22 -36.39
N ILE A 891 7.64 4.78 -35.22
CA ILE A 891 7.33 4.17 -33.91
C ILE A 891 6.00 4.69 -33.32
N VAL A 892 5.41 5.78 -33.86
CA VAL A 892 4.18 6.39 -33.33
C VAL A 892 3.01 5.42 -33.18
N PRO A 893 2.65 4.57 -34.17
CA PRO A 893 1.54 3.63 -34.02
C PRO A 893 1.78 2.63 -32.87
N SER A 894 3.00 2.12 -32.74
CA SER A 894 3.37 1.20 -31.65
C SER A 894 3.35 1.89 -30.28
N ILE A 895 3.78 3.15 -30.18
CA ILE A 895 3.69 3.93 -28.94
C ILE A 895 2.23 4.06 -28.50
N LEU A 896 1.34 4.46 -29.41
CA LEU A 896 -0.10 4.62 -29.13
C LEU A 896 -0.74 3.29 -28.69
N LYS A 897 -0.46 2.19 -29.41
CA LYS A 897 -0.89 0.83 -29.03
C LYS A 897 -0.32 0.38 -27.67
N SER A 898 0.85 0.89 -27.27
CA SER A 898 1.52 0.53 -26.00
C SER A 898 1.03 1.24 -24.74
N ILE A 899 0.19 2.27 -24.86
CA ILE A 899 -0.34 3.02 -23.71
C ILE A 899 -1.24 2.08 -22.87
N PRO A 900 -0.97 1.86 -21.57
CA PRO A 900 -1.78 0.96 -20.73
C PRO A 900 -3.23 1.43 -20.61
N ILE A 901 -4.17 0.49 -20.59
CA ILE A 901 -5.62 0.74 -20.43
C ILE A 901 -6.09 0.62 -18.97
N ASP A 902 -5.15 0.80 -18.03
CA ASP A 902 -5.38 0.63 -16.60
C ASP A 902 -6.52 1.53 -16.09
N THR A 903 -7.59 0.91 -15.57
CA THR A 903 -8.72 1.66 -15.03
C THR A 903 -8.39 2.37 -13.72
N ASP A 904 -7.34 1.97 -13.01
CA ASP A 904 -6.87 2.69 -11.83
C ASP A 904 -6.20 4.04 -12.19
N ARG A 905 -6.00 4.36 -13.49
CA ARG A 905 -5.73 5.73 -13.93
C ARG A 905 -6.85 6.70 -13.54
N ALA A 906 -8.07 6.20 -13.29
CA ALA A 906 -9.18 6.97 -12.74
C ALA A 906 -8.91 7.58 -11.35
N LEU A 907 -7.96 7.01 -10.60
CA LEU A 907 -7.57 7.46 -9.26
C LEU A 907 -6.73 8.74 -9.28
N LEU A 908 -6.15 9.05 -10.44
CA LEU A 908 -5.17 10.11 -10.61
C LEU A 908 -5.74 11.18 -11.55
N HIS A 909 -5.95 12.38 -11.01
CA HIS A 909 -6.34 13.52 -11.82
C HIS A 909 -5.20 14.01 -12.73
N GLU A 910 -3.96 13.62 -12.42
CA GLU A 910 -2.72 13.95 -13.15
C GLU A 910 -2.37 12.86 -14.18
N THR A 911 -1.35 13.12 -15.00
CA THR A 911 -0.74 12.11 -15.88
C THR A 911 0.47 11.47 -15.18
N ASP A 912 0.64 10.16 -15.33
CA ASP A 912 1.84 9.47 -14.82
C ASP A 912 3.06 9.71 -15.74
N SER A 913 4.25 9.26 -15.34
CA SER A 913 5.43 9.45 -16.19
C SER A 913 5.48 8.61 -17.45
N TYR A 914 4.73 7.52 -17.59
CA TYR A 914 4.61 6.86 -18.89
C TYR A 914 3.81 7.75 -19.84
N GLU A 915 2.67 8.28 -19.38
CA GLU A 915 1.85 9.23 -20.12
C GLU A 915 2.62 10.51 -20.46
N ASN A 916 3.33 11.11 -19.49
CA ASN A 916 4.15 12.29 -19.72
C ASN A 916 5.25 12.02 -20.74
N LEU A 917 5.97 10.91 -20.61
CA LEU A 917 7.04 10.53 -21.53
C LEU A 917 6.50 10.27 -22.96
N VAL A 918 5.34 9.62 -23.09
CA VAL A 918 4.61 9.48 -24.35
C VAL A 918 4.27 10.85 -24.94
N ALA A 919 3.74 11.78 -24.13
CA ALA A 919 3.41 13.13 -24.58
C ALA A 919 4.66 13.89 -25.07
N ARG A 920 5.77 13.85 -24.33
CA ARG A 920 7.06 14.49 -24.71
C ARG A 920 7.68 13.90 -25.97
N VAL A 921 7.56 12.58 -26.17
CA VAL A 921 8.02 11.92 -27.39
C VAL A 921 7.12 12.31 -28.57
N LEU A 922 5.81 12.13 -28.46
CA LEU A 922 4.88 12.38 -29.56
C LEU A 922 4.76 13.86 -29.96
N ALA A 923 4.98 14.81 -29.04
CA ALA A 923 5.03 16.25 -29.34
C ALA A 923 6.14 16.65 -30.34
N ARG A 924 7.10 15.76 -30.63
CA ARG A 924 8.21 15.98 -31.57
C ARG A 924 8.07 15.20 -32.89
N SER A 925 6.99 14.43 -33.04
CA SER A 925 6.67 13.67 -34.25
C SER A 925 6.01 14.58 -35.30
N SER A 926 6.27 14.35 -36.60
CA SER A 926 5.54 15.08 -37.65
C SER A 926 4.04 14.74 -37.64
N LEU A 927 3.71 13.53 -37.18
CA LEU A 927 2.34 13.05 -36.99
C LEU A 927 1.59 13.64 -35.77
N TYR A 928 2.20 14.54 -34.96
CA TYR A 928 1.60 15.03 -33.71
C TYR A 928 0.16 15.55 -33.87
N ARG A 929 -0.05 16.46 -34.83
CA ARG A 929 -1.39 17.01 -35.14
C ARG A 929 -2.34 15.91 -35.61
N GLN A 930 -1.87 15.00 -36.48
CA GLN A 930 -2.71 13.92 -37.01
C GLN A 930 -3.20 12.97 -35.91
N VAL A 931 -2.40 12.68 -34.88
CA VAL A 931 -2.86 11.90 -33.72
C VAL A 931 -4.02 12.61 -32.99
N ILE A 932 -3.93 13.94 -32.80
CA ILE A 932 -4.96 14.74 -32.15
C ILE A 932 -6.24 14.76 -32.99
N GLU A 933 -6.14 15.09 -34.29
CA GLU A 933 -7.30 15.13 -35.19
C GLU A 933 -7.99 13.75 -35.31
N THR A 934 -7.23 12.65 -35.44
CA THR A 934 -7.83 11.30 -35.44
C THR A 934 -8.54 10.98 -34.12
N CYS A 935 -8.00 11.40 -32.97
CA CYS A 935 -8.72 11.24 -31.69
C CYS A 935 -10.01 12.07 -31.63
N LEU A 936 -10.00 13.32 -32.13
CA LEU A 936 -11.18 14.18 -32.18
C LEU A 936 -12.27 13.59 -33.08
N ALA A 937 -11.90 13.08 -34.26
CA ALA A 937 -12.81 12.38 -35.17
C ALA A 937 -13.49 11.17 -34.51
N VAL A 938 -12.73 10.33 -33.78
CA VAL A 938 -13.28 9.17 -33.03
C VAL A 938 -14.21 9.61 -31.88
N LEU A 939 -13.99 10.78 -31.30
CA LEU A 939 -14.88 11.43 -30.32
C LEU A 939 -16.09 12.13 -30.97
N GLY A 940 -16.21 12.06 -32.30
CA GLY A 940 -17.32 12.60 -33.08
C GLY A 940 -17.22 14.09 -33.38
N ASP A 941 -16.04 14.70 -33.30
CA ASP A 941 -15.80 16.05 -33.82
C ASP A 941 -15.90 16.03 -35.36
N THR A 942 -16.81 16.82 -35.93
CA THR A 942 -17.10 16.84 -37.37
C THR A 942 -16.08 17.61 -38.18
N ASP A 943 -15.29 18.47 -37.52
CA ASP A 943 -14.35 19.40 -38.16
C ASP A 943 -12.92 18.86 -38.05
N ALA A 944 -12.77 17.59 -37.66
CA ALA A 944 -11.50 16.89 -37.52
C ALA A 944 -10.97 16.37 -38.86
N GLU A 945 -9.65 16.41 -39.01
CA GLU A 945 -8.92 15.93 -40.19
C GLU A 945 -8.17 14.61 -39.87
N PRO A 946 -8.86 13.46 -39.75
CA PRO A 946 -8.24 12.20 -39.32
C PRO A 946 -7.27 11.63 -40.36
N ALA A 947 -6.16 11.09 -39.88
CA ALA A 947 -5.27 10.25 -40.67
C ALA A 947 -5.63 8.76 -40.49
N GLY A 948 -6.15 8.13 -41.54
CA GLY A 948 -6.69 6.75 -41.47
C GLY A 948 -5.66 5.67 -41.09
N ASN A 949 -4.37 5.90 -41.32
CA ASN A 949 -3.28 5.03 -40.86
C ASN A 949 -3.05 5.07 -39.33
N LEU A 950 -3.67 6.01 -38.62
CA LEU A 950 -3.59 6.15 -37.16
C LEU A 950 -4.88 5.70 -36.44
N GLU A 951 -6.00 5.51 -37.16
CA GLU A 951 -7.30 5.18 -36.55
C GLU A 951 -7.24 3.89 -35.74
N GLU A 952 -6.65 2.83 -36.28
CA GLU A 952 -6.42 1.56 -35.58
C GLU A 952 -5.54 1.77 -34.33
N ALA A 953 -4.55 2.65 -34.38
CA ALA A 953 -3.62 2.88 -33.26
C ALA A 953 -4.26 3.70 -32.12
N VAL A 954 -5.12 4.67 -32.44
CA VAL A 954 -5.83 5.49 -31.42
C VAL A 954 -7.10 4.81 -30.87
N THR A 955 -7.55 3.72 -31.48
CA THR A 955 -8.70 2.92 -31.00
C THR A 955 -8.28 1.57 -30.40
N ALA A 956 -7.06 1.09 -30.68
CA ALA A 956 -6.53 -0.16 -30.15
C ALA A 956 -6.53 -0.19 -28.61
N SER A 957 -7.21 -1.20 -28.06
CA SER A 957 -7.20 -1.54 -26.64
C SER A 957 -6.54 -2.91 -26.46
N ALA A 958 -5.64 -3.03 -25.49
CA ALA A 958 -5.03 -4.31 -25.13
C ALA A 958 -6.08 -5.31 -24.60
N PRO A 959 -5.86 -6.63 -24.75
CA PRO A 959 -6.55 -7.63 -23.95
C PRO A 959 -6.07 -7.55 -22.50
N ALA A 960 -6.96 -7.13 -21.60
CA ALA A 960 -6.80 -7.23 -20.16
C ALA A 960 -7.83 -8.22 -19.60
N ILE A 961 -7.44 -9.02 -18.61
CA ILE A 961 -8.30 -10.09 -18.07
C ILE A 961 -9.24 -9.56 -16.98
N SER A 962 -8.80 -8.57 -16.20
CA SER A 962 -9.63 -7.80 -15.27
C SER A 962 -10.43 -6.70 -16.00
N VAL A 963 -9.74 -5.92 -16.83
CA VAL A 963 -10.29 -4.74 -17.49
C VAL A 963 -10.95 -5.09 -18.83
N GLY A 964 -12.28 -4.95 -18.92
CA GLY A 964 -12.95 -4.96 -20.21
C GLY A 964 -12.37 -3.85 -21.12
N PRO A 965 -12.05 -4.12 -22.40
CA PRO A 965 -11.30 -3.20 -23.25
C PRO A 965 -11.97 -1.83 -23.34
N HIS A 966 -11.20 -0.76 -23.52
CA HIS A 966 -11.80 0.54 -23.80
C HIS A 966 -12.55 0.48 -25.13
N ASP A 967 -13.77 1.01 -25.13
CA ASP A 967 -14.46 1.35 -26.38
C ASP A 967 -13.65 2.44 -27.14
N PRO A 968 -13.76 2.53 -28.47
CA PRO A 968 -12.97 3.46 -29.28
C PRO A 968 -12.98 4.90 -28.76
N GLN A 969 -14.14 5.37 -28.30
CA GLN A 969 -14.33 6.71 -27.73
C GLN A 969 -13.56 6.88 -26.43
N SER A 970 -13.69 5.96 -25.48
CA SER A 970 -12.92 5.99 -24.22
C SER A 970 -11.40 5.92 -24.46
N ARG A 971 -10.97 5.14 -25.46
CA ARG A 971 -9.55 5.01 -25.82
C ARG A 971 -9.00 6.29 -26.48
N ALA A 972 -9.73 6.89 -27.40
CA ALA A 972 -9.37 8.18 -28.00
C ALA A 972 -9.34 9.30 -26.94
N ALA A 973 -10.31 9.32 -26.01
CA ALA A 973 -10.31 10.26 -24.88
C ALA A 973 -9.08 10.07 -23.96
N GLN A 974 -8.70 8.82 -23.67
CA GLN A 974 -7.47 8.55 -22.93
C GLN A 974 -6.25 9.15 -23.65
N ILE A 975 -6.07 8.82 -24.94
CA ILE A 975 -4.91 9.23 -25.73
C ILE A 975 -4.85 10.75 -25.88
N ILE A 976 -5.94 11.43 -26.23
CA ILE A 976 -5.95 12.89 -26.37
C ILE A 976 -5.65 13.58 -25.03
N SER A 977 -6.14 13.03 -23.90
CA SER A 977 -5.81 13.53 -22.56
C SER A 977 -4.34 13.38 -22.16
N ILE A 978 -3.59 12.56 -22.90
CA ILE A 978 -2.15 12.39 -22.75
C ILE A 978 -1.43 13.34 -23.71
N VAL A 979 -1.75 13.31 -25.01
CA VAL A 979 -0.93 13.96 -26.05
C VAL A 979 -1.27 15.42 -26.35
N CYS A 980 -2.52 15.88 -26.14
CA CYS A 980 -2.92 17.24 -26.49
C CYS A 980 -2.37 18.25 -25.47
N LEU A 981 -1.44 19.10 -25.90
CA LEU A 981 -0.78 20.13 -25.06
C LEU A 981 -1.06 21.56 -25.57
N ASP A 982 -1.63 21.69 -26.76
CA ASP A 982 -1.98 22.96 -27.37
C ASP A 982 -3.37 23.43 -26.90
N ARG A 983 -3.41 24.65 -26.34
CA ARG A 983 -4.63 25.29 -25.84
C ARG A 983 -5.62 25.65 -26.95
N THR A 984 -5.21 25.76 -28.22
CA THR A 984 -6.13 26.06 -29.33
C THR A 984 -7.25 25.02 -29.48
N TYR A 985 -7.00 23.78 -29.03
CA TYR A 985 -7.98 22.70 -29.02
C TYR A 985 -8.98 22.75 -27.85
N ALA A 986 -8.76 23.60 -26.83
CA ALA A 986 -9.56 23.61 -25.61
C ALA A 986 -11.07 23.75 -25.87
N ARG A 987 -11.46 24.61 -26.83
CA ARG A 987 -12.86 24.80 -27.21
C ARG A 987 -13.52 23.52 -27.74
N ARG A 988 -12.87 22.85 -28.70
CA ARG A 988 -13.35 21.58 -29.29
C ARG A 988 -13.48 20.49 -28.21
N LEU A 989 -12.52 20.42 -27.30
CA LEU A 989 -12.51 19.48 -26.17
C LEU A 989 -13.62 19.76 -25.15
N TRP A 990 -13.92 21.03 -24.91
CA TRP A 990 -15.04 21.48 -24.06
C TRP A 990 -16.40 21.15 -24.69
N ASP A 991 -16.55 21.33 -26.00
CA ASP A 991 -17.75 20.90 -26.74
C ASP A 991 -17.96 19.38 -26.67
N ILE A 992 -16.88 18.59 -26.76
CA ILE A 992 -16.90 17.13 -26.54
C ILE A 992 -17.33 16.81 -25.10
N PHE A 993 -16.73 17.43 -24.08
CA PHE A 993 -17.08 17.20 -22.67
C PHE A 993 -18.58 17.44 -22.42
N ASN A 994 -19.13 18.57 -22.89
CA ASN A 994 -20.54 18.88 -22.72
C ASN A 994 -21.46 17.88 -23.44
N ARG A 995 -21.10 17.46 -24.66
CA ARG A 995 -21.87 16.51 -25.46
C ARG A 995 -21.97 15.13 -24.80
N TYR A 996 -20.86 14.61 -24.28
CA TYR A 996 -20.85 13.34 -23.55
C TYR A 996 -21.53 13.48 -22.18
N ARG A 997 -21.36 14.61 -21.48
CA ARG A 997 -22.04 14.89 -20.20
C ARG A 997 -23.56 14.85 -20.34
N ALA A 998 -24.11 15.35 -21.45
CA ALA A 998 -25.55 15.32 -21.74
C ALA A 998 -26.13 13.92 -22.05
N MET A 999 -25.30 12.89 -22.24
CA MET A 999 -25.77 11.52 -22.46
C MET A 999 -26.34 10.89 -21.18
N GLY A 1000 -27.15 9.84 -21.32
CA GLY A 1000 -27.53 8.98 -20.20
C GLY A 1000 -26.32 8.25 -19.59
N PRO A 1001 -26.41 7.79 -18.31
CA PRO A 1001 -25.35 7.04 -17.64
C PRO A 1001 -24.86 5.84 -18.48
N SER A 1002 -23.59 5.89 -18.87
CA SER A 1002 -22.97 4.88 -19.73
C SER A 1002 -21.45 4.85 -19.52
N ARG A 1003 -20.80 3.77 -19.97
CA ARG A 1003 -19.35 3.64 -19.89
C ARG A 1003 -18.59 4.69 -20.72
N PRO A 1004 -18.92 4.91 -22.01
CA PRO A 1004 -18.27 5.95 -22.80
C PRO A 1004 -18.45 7.35 -22.18
N ARG A 1005 -19.67 7.73 -21.75
CA ARG A 1005 -19.92 9.00 -21.02
C ARG A 1005 -18.91 9.21 -19.90
N SER A 1006 -18.79 8.22 -19.02
CA SER A 1006 -18.01 8.38 -17.79
C SER A 1006 -16.51 8.51 -18.08
N TRP A 1007 -15.96 7.66 -18.95
CA TRP A 1007 -14.54 7.68 -19.32
C TRP A 1007 -14.16 8.89 -20.16
N VAL A 1008 -14.99 9.26 -21.15
CA VAL A 1008 -14.74 10.45 -21.98
C VAL A 1008 -14.81 11.71 -21.12
N CYS A 1009 -15.84 11.88 -20.28
CA CYS A 1009 -15.93 13.03 -19.36
C CYS A 1009 -14.75 13.09 -18.36
N PHE A 1010 -14.31 11.94 -17.82
CA PHE A 1010 -13.15 11.91 -16.92
C PHE A 1010 -11.87 12.39 -17.61
N TYR A 1011 -11.53 11.80 -18.76
CA TYR A 1011 -10.29 12.14 -19.47
C TYR A 1011 -10.31 13.54 -20.08
N THR A 1012 -11.47 14.02 -20.56
CA THR A 1012 -11.60 15.40 -21.05
C THR A 1012 -11.58 16.43 -19.92
N ALA A 1013 -12.20 16.17 -18.75
CA ALA A 1013 -12.03 17.04 -17.58
C ALA A 1013 -10.56 17.10 -17.11
N ARG A 1014 -9.86 15.95 -17.07
CA ARG A 1014 -8.41 15.88 -16.81
C ARG A 1014 -7.62 16.76 -17.79
N LEU A 1015 -7.96 16.70 -19.08
CA LEU A 1015 -7.30 17.48 -20.13
C LEU A 1015 -7.58 18.98 -20.03
N LEU A 1016 -8.84 19.40 -19.85
CA LEU A 1016 -9.22 20.82 -19.68
C LEU A 1016 -8.50 21.45 -18.47
N GLY A 1017 -8.44 20.73 -17.35
CA GLY A 1017 -7.66 21.14 -16.18
C GLY A 1017 -6.15 21.26 -16.44
N ARG A 1018 -5.60 20.46 -17.35
CA ARG A 1018 -4.18 20.53 -17.75
C ARG A 1018 -3.90 21.66 -18.75
N LEU A 1019 -4.82 21.92 -19.68
CA LEU A 1019 -4.74 23.05 -20.60
C LEU A 1019 -4.93 24.39 -19.87
N SER A 1020 -5.55 24.40 -18.69
CA SER A 1020 -5.82 25.60 -17.89
C SER A 1020 -6.62 26.64 -18.68
N ASP A 1021 -7.75 26.19 -19.22
CA ASP A 1021 -8.66 27.00 -20.03
C ASP A 1021 -9.81 27.59 -19.18
N ASP A 1022 -9.95 28.92 -19.19
CA ASP A 1022 -10.95 29.65 -18.40
C ASP A 1022 -12.38 29.54 -18.95
N GLU A 1023 -12.56 29.27 -20.26
CA GLU A 1023 -13.90 29.08 -20.83
C GLU A 1023 -14.55 27.78 -20.31
N SER A 1024 -13.74 26.76 -20.05
CA SER A 1024 -14.21 25.46 -19.55
C SER A 1024 -14.81 25.48 -18.14
N ILE A 1025 -14.54 26.53 -17.35
CA ILE A 1025 -14.92 26.63 -15.93
C ILE A 1025 -16.41 26.40 -15.71
N ASP A 1026 -17.28 27.06 -16.49
CA ASP A 1026 -18.73 27.00 -16.23
C ASP A 1026 -19.29 25.59 -16.46
N SER A 1027 -18.72 24.82 -17.41
CA SER A 1027 -19.09 23.42 -17.63
C SER A 1027 -18.58 22.49 -16.55
N LEU A 1028 -17.38 22.74 -16.01
CA LEU A 1028 -16.82 21.97 -14.90
C LEU A 1028 -17.58 22.27 -13.59
N VAL A 1029 -17.98 23.53 -13.37
CA VAL A 1029 -18.89 23.95 -12.28
C VAL A 1029 -20.26 23.32 -12.43
N ALA A 1030 -20.86 23.34 -13.63
CA ALA A 1030 -22.13 22.68 -13.91
C ALA A 1030 -22.06 21.17 -13.67
N ALA A 1031 -20.93 20.51 -13.99
CA ALA A 1031 -20.73 19.09 -13.68
C ALA A 1031 -20.67 18.78 -12.17
N LEU A 1032 -20.29 19.75 -11.32
CA LEU A 1032 -20.38 19.60 -9.87
C LEU A 1032 -21.78 19.91 -9.33
N ARG A 1033 -22.46 20.91 -9.89
CA ARG A 1033 -23.74 21.42 -9.36
C ARG A 1033 -24.97 20.68 -9.87
N ASP A 1034 -25.01 20.38 -11.17
CA ASP A 1034 -26.24 20.00 -11.89
C ASP A 1034 -26.30 18.49 -12.19
N ASP A 1035 -25.14 17.83 -12.35
CA ASP A 1035 -25.06 16.39 -12.58
C ASP A 1035 -25.37 15.61 -11.28
N ALA A 1036 -26.07 14.48 -11.42
CA ALA A 1036 -26.50 13.67 -10.29
C ALA A 1036 -25.33 13.17 -9.41
N LYS A 1037 -25.47 13.30 -8.08
CA LYS A 1037 -24.46 12.91 -7.07
C LYS A 1037 -24.23 11.40 -7.06
N GLU A 1038 -23.02 10.95 -6.72
CA GLU A 1038 -22.64 9.53 -6.72
C GLU A 1038 -23.54 8.66 -5.81
N ALA A 1039 -23.97 9.19 -4.66
CA ALA A 1039 -24.90 8.50 -3.76
C ALA A 1039 -26.28 8.23 -4.39
N SER A 1040 -26.74 9.06 -5.34
CA SER A 1040 -28.04 8.91 -6.01
C SER A 1040 -28.10 7.72 -6.98
N PHE A 1041 -26.94 7.18 -7.38
CA PHE A 1041 -26.84 6.00 -8.25
C PHE A 1041 -26.73 4.68 -7.46
N GLY A 1042 -26.73 4.72 -6.12
CA GLY A 1042 -26.49 3.54 -5.28
C GLY A 1042 -25.05 3.00 -5.34
N TYR A 1043 -24.09 3.79 -5.84
CA TYR A 1043 -22.67 3.41 -5.90
C TYR A 1043 -21.88 3.74 -4.64
N GLU A 1044 -22.37 4.69 -3.85
CA GLU A 1044 -21.90 4.97 -2.48
C GLU A 1044 -23.03 4.67 -1.50
N ASP A 1045 -23.31 3.38 -1.33
CA ASP A 1045 -24.15 2.87 -0.26
C ASP A 1045 -23.31 2.13 0.80
N PRO A 1046 -23.82 2.06 2.05
CA PRO A 1046 -23.15 1.59 3.28
C PRO A 1046 -23.01 0.04 3.30
N PRO A 1047 -22.43 -0.61 4.35
CA PRO A 1047 -21.61 -1.81 4.18
C PRO A 1047 -22.43 -3.10 3.98
N ASN A 1048 -23.75 -3.01 3.79
CA ASN A 1048 -24.69 -4.13 3.86
C ASN A 1048 -25.54 -4.34 2.59
N VAL A 1049 -25.28 -3.65 1.47
CA VAL A 1049 -25.88 -4.00 0.17
C VAL A 1049 -24.83 -4.06 -0.94
N PHE A 1050 -24.59 -5.26 -1.46
CA PHE A 1050 -23.74 -5.51 -2.63
C PHE A 1050 -24.32 -4.83 -3.88
N VAL A 1051 -23.69 -3.76 -4.38
CA VAL A 1051 -24.07 -3.12 -5.66
C VAL A 1051 -22.94 -3.18 -6.69
N TYR A 1052 -23.12 -4.13 -7.60
CA TYR A 1052 -22.43 -4.27 -8.88
C TYR A 1052 -22.84 -3.11 -9.82
N LYS A 1053 -21.88 -2.38 -10.45
CA LYS A 1053 -21.95 -1.89 -11.86
C LYS A 1053 -20.92 -0.83 -12.30
N ALA A 1054 -20.24 -0.11 -11.40
CA ALA A 1054 -19.43 1.06 -11.77
C ALA A 1054 -18.07 0.75 -12.44
N LEU A 1055 -18.07 0.19 -13.66
CA LEU A 1055 -16.91 0.06 -14.58
C LEU A 1055 -16.43 1.43 -15.14
N THR A 1056 -16.58 2.48 -14.34
CA THR A 1056 -16.74 3.87 -14.77
C THR A 1056 -16.20 4.84 -13.72
N PRO A 1057 -15.35 5.81 -14.10
CA PRO A 1057 -14.77 6.78 -13.17
C PRO A 1057 -15.78 7.83 -12.72
N PHE A 1058 -15.62 8.34 -11.49
CA PHE A 1058 -16.37 9.49 -10.98
C PHE A 1058 -15.81 10.79 -11.56
N TYR A 1059 -16.23 11.16 -12.77
CA TYR A 1059 -15.74 12.36 -13.46
C TYR A 1059 -16.06 13.67 -12.72
N ARG A 1060 -17.01 13.71 -11.79
CA ARG A 1060 -17.24 14.89 -10.91
C ARG A 1060 -16.01 15.20 -10.05
N ALA A 1061 -15.33 14.18 -9.51
CA ALA A 1061 -14.10 14.36 -8.76
C ALA A 1061 -12.95 14.89 -9.65
N ALA A 1062 -12.87 14.38 -10.88
CA ALA A 1062 -11.93 14.90 -11.89
C ALA A 1062 -12.24 16.35 -12.29
N ALA A 1063 -13.52 16.75 -12.36
CA ALA A 1063 -13.93 18.12 -12.62
C ALA A 1063 -13.53 19.06 -11.48
N ALA A 1064 -13.73 18.67 -10.21
CA ALA A 1064 -13.20 19.42 -9.06
C ALA A 1064 -11.67 19.55 -9.13
N GLY A 1065 -10.95 18.45 -9.44
CA GLY A 1065 -9.51 18.46 -9.65
C GLY A 1065 -9.03 19.24 -10.89
N ALA A 1066 -9.91 19.51 -11.86
CA ALA A 1066 -9.64 20.37 -13.01
C ALA A 1066 -9.79 21.85 -12.65
N LEU A 1067 -10.87 22.21 -11.95
CA LEU A 1067 -11.10 23.57 -11.42
C LEU A 1067 -9.93 24.03 -10.53
N GLY A 1068 -9.44 23.15 -9.66
CA GLY A 1068 -8.26 23.40 -8.82
C GLY A 1068 -6.93 23.51 -9.57
N ARG A 1069 -6.88 23.20 -10.87
CA ARG A 1069 -5.67 23.38 -11.71
C ARG A 1069 -5.78 24.56 -12.67
N ILE A 1070 -7.00 24.90 -13.12
CA ILE A 1070 -7.28 26.18 -13.79
C ILE A 1070 -7.03 27.35 -12.82
N ASN A 1071 -7.17 27.12 -11.50
CA ASN A 1071 -6.87 28.08 -10.44
C ASN A 1071 -7.71 29.39 -10.53
N SER A 1072 -8.97 29.28 -10.94
CA SER A 1072 -9.87 30.43 -11.04
C SER A 1072 -10.76 30.61 -9.80
N PRO A 1073 -10.81 31.81 -9.19
CA PRO A 1073 -11.69 32.12 -8.05
C PRO A 1073 -13.18 31.84 -8.29
N ARG A 1074 -13.62 31.82 -9.55
CA ARG A 1074 -15.01 31.52 -9.95
C ARG A 1074 -15.50 30.16 -9.43
N ALA A 1075 -14.59 29.21 -9.22
CA ALA A 1075 -14.92 27.86 -8.75
C ALA A 1075 -15.18 27.76 -7.23
N ILE A 1076 -14.74 28.75 -6.42
CA ILE A 1076 -14.66 28.62 -4.96
C ILE A 1076 -16.03 28.32 -4.34
N GLY A 1077 -17.10 28.98 -4.79
CA GLY A 1077 -18.45 28.77 -4.26
C GLY A 1077 -18.89 27.31 -4.39
N THR A 1078 -18.87 26.78 -5.62
CA THR A 1078 -19.28 25.40 -5.93
C THR A 1078 -18.35 24.35 -5.29
N LEU A 1079 -17.05 24.63 -5.17
CA LEU A 1079 -16.12 23.74 -4.46
C LEU A 1079 -16.44 23.68 -2.95
N MET A 1080 -16.81 24.81 -2.33
CA MET A 1080 -17.23 24.87 -0.92
C MET A 1080 -18.58 24.18 -0.68
N GLU A 1081 -19.53 24.35 -1.59
CA GLU A 1081 -20.81 23.61 -1.59
C GLU A 1081 -20.56 22.11 -1.67
N ALA A 1082 -19.81 21.65 -2.68
CA ALA A 1082 -19.47 20.24 -2.87
C ALA A 1082 -18.72 19.64 -1.67
N LEU A 1083 -17.82 20.40 -1.03
CA LEU A 1083 -17.08 20.00 0.17
C LEU A 1083 -17.98 19.80 1.41
N THR A 1084 -19.04 20.59 1.56
CA THR A 1084 -19.91 20.58 2.75
C THR A 1084 -21.16 19.72 2.60
N ASP A 1085 -21.49 19.32 1.37
CA ASP A 1085 -22.60 18.43 1.03
C ASP A 1085 -22.18 16.95 1.14
N TYR A 1086 -22.68 16.29 2.19
CA TYR A 1086 -22.34 14.90 2.52
C TYR A 1086 -22.99 13.83 1.63
N ASP A 1087 -23.92 14.20 0.73
CA ASP A 1087 -24.44 13.29 -0.31
C ASP A 1087 -23.45 13.11 -1.47
N ASN A 1088 -22.44 13.98 -1.60
CA ASN A 1088 -21.37 13.77 -2.58
C ASN A 1088 -20.53 12.55 -2.19
N ALA A 1089 -19.75 12.01 -3.13
CA ALA A 1089 -18.76 11.02 -2.76
C ALA A 1089 -17.67 11.61 -1.86
N VAL A 1090 -17.09 10.79 -0.96
CA VAL A 1090 -15.87 11.16 -0.20
C VAL A 1090 -14.77 11.64 -1.15
N SER A 1091 -14.68 11.02 -2.33
CA SER A 1091 -13.75 11.40 -3.39
C SER A 1091 -14.01 12.79 -3.98
N VAL A 1092 -15.27 13.18 -4.19
CA VAL A 1092 -15.65 14.52 -4.67
C VAL A 1092 -15.38 15.58 -3.60
N ARG A 1093 -15.75 15.32 -2.34
CA ARG A 1093 -15.44 16.22 -1.20
C ARG A 1093 -13.93 16.43 -1.04
N ASN A 1094 -13.15 15.35 -1.09
CA ASN A 1094 -11.70 15.42 -0.97
C ASN A 1094 -11.05 16.10 -2.20
N ALA A 1095 -11.53 15.83 -3.41
CA ALA A 1095 -11.11 16.54 -4.62
C ALA A 1095 -11.38 18.05 -4.52
N ALA A 1096 -12.54 18.44 -3.99
CA ALA A 1096 -12.87 19.84 -3.75
C ALA A 1096 -11.97 20.49 -2.69
N ALA A 1097 -11.65 19.81 -1.58
CA ALA A 1097 -10.68 20.29 -0.59
C ALA A 1097 -9.28 20.48 -1.19
N ASN A 1098 -8.81 19.54 -2.02
CA ASN A 1098 -7.51 19.65 -2.70
C ASN A 1098 -7.50 20.79 -3.73
N ALA A 1099 -8.62 21.04 -4.42
CA ALA A 1099 -8.78 22.18 -5.31
C ALA A 1099 -8.75 23.52 -4.57
N LEU A 1100 -9.42 23.61 -3.41
CA LEU A 1100 -9.39 24.78 -2.52
C LEU A 1100 -7.98 25.03 -1.93
N LEU A 1101 -7.17 23.98 -1.72
CA LEU A 1101 -5.77 24.09 -1.31
C LEU A 1101 -4.85 24.67 -2.40
N ASN A 1102 -5.19 24.49 -3.68
CA ASN A 1102 -4.51 25.19 -4.77
C ASN A 1102 -4.95 26.65 -4.84
N LEU A 1103 -6.27 26.90 -4.74
CA LEU A 1103 -6.88 28.24 -4.68
C LEU A 1103 -6.60 29.01 -3.37
N SER A 1104 -5.65 28.56 -2.53
CA SER A 1104 -5.46 29.04 -1.15
C SER A 1104 -5.23 30.55 -0.98
N GLU A 1105 -4.73 31.23 -2.02
CA GLU A 1105 -4.53 32.70 -2.02
C GLU A 1105 -5.85 33.48 -2.20
N HIS A 1106 -6.90 32.82 -2.67
CA HIS A 1106 -8.21 33.38 -2.97
C HIS A 1106 -9.31 32.96 -1.98
N VAL A 1107 -9.02 32.02 -1.07
CA VAL A 1107 -9.99 31.49 -0.10
C VAL A 1107 -9.72 32.04 1.30
N ASP A 1108 -10.78 32.39 2.00
CA ASP A 1108 -10.75 32.77 3.42
C ASP A 1108 -10.27 31.59 4.29
N ALA A 1109 -9.06 31.71 4.82
CA ALA A 1109 -8.43 30.70 5.66
C ALA A 1109 -9.13 30.50 7.01
N ASP A 1110 -9.75 31.54 7.59
CA ASP A 1110 -10.44 31.43 8.88
C ASP A 1110 -11.77 30.68 8.71
N ARG A 1111 -12.47 30.93 7.59
CA ARG A 1111 -13.67 30.15 7.20
C ARG A 1111 -13.35 28.68 6.95
N LEU A 1112 -12.22 28.38 6.30
CA LEU A 1112 -11.78 26.99 6.09
C LEU A 1112 -11.35 26.31 7.40
N ASP A 1113 -10.67 27.04 8.30
CA ASP A 1113 -10.30 26.53 9.62
C ASP A 1113 -11.52 26.22 10.48
N ALA A 1114 -12.57 27.05 10.42
CA ALA A 1114 -13.84 26.77 11.11
C ALA A 1114 -14.48 25.46 10.60
N ILE A 1115 -14.51 25.25 9.28
CA ILE A 1115 -14.97 23.98 8.69
C ILE A 1115 -14.06 22.82 9.14
N ALA A 1116 -12.74 23.00 9.11
CA ALA A 1116 -11.76 21.99 9.47
C ALA A 1116 -11.78 21.61 10.97
N GLN A 1117 -12.27 22.47 11.85
CA GLN A 1117 -12.41 22.13 13.28
C GLN A 1117 -13.47 21.05 13.50
N THR A 1118 -14.59 21.12 12.78
CA THR A 1118 -15.71 20.17 12.88
C THR A 1118 -15.70 19.09 11.80
N TYR A 1119 -14.80 19.15 10.82
CA TYR A 1119 -14.80 18.20 9.70
C TYR A 1119 -14.48 16.78 10.16
N PRO A 1120 -15.38 15.81 9.97
CA PRO A 1120 -15.27 14.46 10.55
C PRO A 1120 -14.21 13.59 9.86
N GLU A 1121 -13.96 13.79 8.56
CA GLU A 1121 -13.01 13.00 7.77
C GLU A 1121 -11.58 13.47 8.00
N VAL A 1122 -10.74 12.63 8.60
CA VAL A 1122 -9.35 12.96 8.94
C VAL A 1122 -8.53 13.33 7.70
N SER A 1123 -8.72 12.63 6.58
CA SER A 1123 -8.05 12.90 5.29
C SER A 1123 -8.35 14.32 4.78
N THR A 1124 -9.63 14.66 4.64
CA THR A 1124 -10.10 15.97 4.16
C THR A 1124 -9.75 17.08 5.16
N ARG A 1125 -9.92 16.84 6.46
CA ARG A 1125 -9.54 17.76 7.54
C ARG A 1125 -8.06 18.15 7.47
N ARG A 1126 -7.17 17.21 7.16
CA ARG A 1126 -5.73 17.50 6.98
C ARG A 1126 -5.47 18.41 5.79
N THR A 1127 -6.11 18.16 4.64
CA THR A 1127 -6.02 19.05 3.48
C THR A 1127 -6.46 20.47 3.83
N LEU A 1128 -7.58 20.64 4.54
CA LEU A 1128 -8.06 21.96 4.96
C LEU A 1128 -7.07 22.67 5.91
N LEU A 1129 -6.53 21.97 6.91
CA LEU A 1129 -5.54 22.53 7.85
C LEU A 1129 -4.18 22.86 7.19
N GLN A 1130 -3.86 22.29 6.02
CA GLN A 1130 -2.70 22.67 5.22
C GLN A 1130 -2.89 24.02 4.52
N ILE A 1131 -4.13 24.42 4.21
CA ILE A 1131 -4.44 25.70 3.55
C ILE A 1131 -3.96 26.86 4.43
N ARG A 1132 -4.32 26.83 5.72
CA ARG A 1132 -3.84 27.79 6.73
C ARG A 1132 -2.31 27.86 6.79
N GLN A 1133 -1.62 26.72 6.74
CA GLN A 1133 -0.15 26.70 6.78
C GLN A 1133 0.46 27.41 5.56
N ARG A 1134 -0.05 27.16 4.35
CA ARG A 1134 0.37 27.87 3.13
C ARG A 1134 0.06 29.37 3.20
N ALA A 1135 -1.16 29.75 3.57
CA ALA A 1135 -1.57 31.15 3.69
C ALA A 1135 -0.74 31.93 4.74
N THR A 1136 -0.30 31.27 5.81
CA THR A 1136 0.58 31.88 6.83
C THR A 1136 2.00 32.04 6.33
N LEU A 1137 2.52 31.10 5.53
CA LEU A 1137 3.86 31.17 4.93
C LEU A 1137 3.93 32.22 3.81
N SER A 1138 2.91 32.30 2.94
CA SER A 1138 2.83 33.31 1.87
C SER A 1138 2.88 34.75 2.44
N LYS A 1139 2.18 35.00 3.56
CA LYS A 1139 2.23 36.28 4.29
C LYS A 1139 3.53 36.56 5.05
N ALA A 1140 4.44 35.58 5.17
CA ALA A 1140 5.70 35.70 5.90
C ALA A 1140 6.92 35.94 5.00
N SER A 1141 6.78 35.77 3.68
CA SER A 1141 7.76 36.27 2.72
C SER A 1141 7.73 37.81 2.69
N PRO A 1142 8.87 38.50 2.81
CA PRO A 1142 8.93 39.92 2.47
C PRO A 1142 8.49 40.11 1.02
N SER A 1143 7.67 41.14 0.77
CA SER A 1143 7.58 41.72 -0.58
C SER A 1143 9.00 42.06 -1.07
N PRO A 1144 9.32 41.87 -2.36
CA PRO A 1144 10.60 42.30 -2.92
C PRO A 1144 10.88 43.79 -2.69
#